data_AF-A0AAW2XHP8-F1
#
_entry.id   AF-A0AAW2XHP8-F1
#
_cell.length_a   1.000
_cell.length_b   1.000
_cell.length_c   1.000
_cell.angle_alpha   90.00
_cell.angle_beta   90.00
_cell.angle_gamma   90.00
#
_symmetry.space_group_name_H-M   'P 1'
#
loop_
_entity.id
_entity.type
_entity.pdbx_description
1 polymer ?
#
loop_
_entity_poly.entity_id
_entity_poly.type
_entity_poly.pdbx_seq_one_letter_code
_entity_poly.pdbx_strand_id
1 'polypeptide(L)'
;MDVDTEIQRVKEERQKMEKDLAALTSLTFDTDLYSANKFEGYEQSIPVNDEEDNLDATENEIARKMASFTAPKQFFKEPLRTGEEDEISGFKQPSKIIDREDDYRRRRLNRIISPERNDPFLDKTPGPEVRTYADVMREEALKRKEEEVKREIAKKKKEEEEAKAKEKDVEKPKKRNRWDATPTPGRIGDATPSVSRKNRWDETPTPGRLNDSDATPAGGVTPGATPAGMAWDATPKLGGMATPTPKRQRSRGDETPATMAALHRYNLLRWEKDIEERNRPLTDEELDAMFPQEGYKILEPPASYVPIRTPARKLLATPTPMGTPLYNIPEENRGQQFDVPKELPGGLPFMKPEDYQYFGSLLNEENEEELSPDEQKERKIMKLLLKVKNGTPPQRKTALRQLTDKAREFGAGPLFNRILPLLMQPTLEDQERHLLVKVIDRVLYKLDELVRPYVHKILVVIEPLLIDEDYYARVEGREIISNLSKAAGLATMIAAMRPDIDNIDEYVRNTTARAFSVVASALGIPALLPFLKAVCQSKKSWQARHTGIKIVQQIAILIGCAVLPHLRSLVEIIEHGLNDENQKVRTITALSLAALAEAAAPYGIESFDSVLKPLWKGIRSHRGKVLAAFLKAIGFIIPLMDAIYASYYTKEVMVILIREFQSPDEEMKKIVLKVVKQCVSTEGVEADYIRNDILPEFFRNFWVRRMALDRRNYKQLVETTVEIANKVGVADIVGRIVEDLKDEKELLIDGILYAFQEQTSDDANVMLNGFGAVVNSLGQRVKPYLPQICGTIKWRLNNKSAKVRQQAADLISRIAVVMKQCGEEQLMGHLGVVLYEFG
;
A
#
# COMPACT_ATOMS: atom_id res chain seq x y z
N MET A 1 64.36 47.30 13.61
CA MET A 1 63.34 47.16 14.68
C MET A 1 63.55 45.77 15.23
N ASP A 2 63.89 45.67 16.53
CA ASP A 2 64.46 44.43 17.06
C ASP A 2 63.42 43.33 17.16
N VAL A 3 63.68 42.24 16.44
CA VAL A 3 62.85 41.02 16.47
C VAL A 3 62.73 40.48 17.89
N ASP A 4 63.75 40.67 18.74
CA ASP A 4 63.69 40.30 20.16
C ASP A 4 62.67 41.13 20.95
N THR A 5 62.47 42.42 20.64
CA THR A 5 61.44 43.24 21.29
C THR A 5 60.04 42.82 20.88
N GLU A 6 59.87 42.38 19.63
CA GLU A 6 58.59 41.88 19.11
C GLU A 6 58.30 40.45 19.61
N ILE A 7 59.33 39.59 19.75
CA ILE A 7 59.23 38.29 20.43
C ILE A 7 58.90 38.46 21.92
N GLN A 8 59.51 39.44 22.61
CA GLN A 8 59.15 39.76 24.00
C GLN A 8 57.70 40.20 24.10
N ARG A 9 57.24 41.12 23.23
CA ARG A 9 55.85 41.59 23.19
C ARG A 9 54.85 40.46 22.90
N VAL A 10 55.16 39.57 21.95
CA VAL A 10 54.35 38.38 21.64
C VAL A 10 54.38 37.35 22.78
N LYS A 11 55.49 37.21 23.52
CA LYS A 11 55.56 36.38 24.73
C LYS A 11 54.75 36.97 25.88
N GLU A 12 54.78 38.29 26.07
CA GLU A 12 53.95 38.98 27.07
C GLU A 12 52.45 38.91 26.71
N GLU A 13 52.09 39.06 25.43
CA GLU A 13 50.71 38.86 24.96
C GLU A 13 50.27 37.40 25.10
N ARG A 14 51.16 36.43 24.84
CA ARG A 14 50.89 35.01 25.16
C ARG A 14 50.69 34.78 26.65
N GLN A 15 51.55 35.32 27.52
CA GLN A 15 51.40 35.18 28.97
C GLN A 15 50.17 35.92 29.51
N LYS A 16 49.74 37.01 28.87
CA LYS A 16 48.45 37.65 29.15
C LYS A 16 47.29 36.76 28.74
N MET A 17 47.25 36.28 27.49
CA MET A 17 46.21 35.36 27.04
C MET A 17 46.19 34.06 27.86
N GLU A 18 47.34 33.54 28.28
CA GLU A 18 47.45 32.35 29.13
C GLU A 18 46.98 32.62 30.57
N LYS A 19 47.22 33.83 31.11
CA LYS A 19 46.63 34.27 32.38
C LYS A 19 45.13 34.55 32.29
N ASP A 20 44.64 35.10 31.17
CA ASP A 20 43.22 35.35 30.93
C ASP A 20 42.47 34.01 30.70
N LEU A 21 43.09 33.03 30.03
CA LEU A 21 42.60 31.64 29.97
C LEU A 21 42.63 30.96 31.35
N ALA A 22 43.72 31.11 32.11
CA ALA A 22 43.81 30.58 33.47
C ALA A 22 42.75 31.20 34.40
N ALA A 23 42.44 32.49 34.22
CA ALA A 23 41.35 33.20 34.91
C ALA A 23 39.96 32.71 34.47
N LEU A 24 39.74 32.43 33.18
CA LEU A 24 38.51 31.78 32.70
C LEU A 24 38.35 30.34 33.21
N THR A 25 39.44 29.63 33.52
CA THR A 25 39.38 28.29 34.15
C THR A 25 39.39 28.31 35.68
N SER A 26 39.49 29.47 36.32
CA SER A 26 39.52 29.59 37.80
C SER A 26 38.37 30.42 38.39
N LEU A 27 37.33 30.67 37.59
CA LEU A 27 35.98 30.97 38.11
C LEU A 27 35.34 29.69 38.65
N THR A 28 35.73 29.36 39.88
CA THR A 28 34.99 28.62 40.91
C THR A 28 33.60 28.14 40.50
N PHE A 29 33.52 26.95 39.91
CA PHE A 29 32.28 26.19 39.87
C PHE A 29 32.02 25.61 41.25
N ASP A 30 30.77 25.76 41.71
CA ASP A 30 30.30 25.36 43.02
C ASP A 30 30.46 23.83 43.25
N THR A 31 31.42 23.45 44.08
CA THR A 31 31.76 22.04 44.37
C THR A 31 30.85 21.39 45.42
N ASP A 32 29.88 22.12 45.99
CA ASP A 32 29.06 21.62 47.09
C ASP A 32 27.80 20.86 46.64
N LEU A 33 27.48 20.84 45.32
CA LEU A 33 26.29 20.15 44.80
C LEU A 33 26.54 18.72 44.26
N TYR A 34 27.80 18.35 43.99
CA TYR A 34 28.16 17.07 43.35
C TYR A 34 29.39 16.37 43.96
N SER A 35 29.66 16.58 45.25
CA SER A 35 30.57 15.73 46.03
C SER A 35 29.84 14.48 46.58
N ALA A 36 30.57 13.39 46.79
CA ALA A 36 29.99 12.04 46.91
C ALA A 36 29.33 11.69 48.27
N ASN A 37 29.30 12.61 49.23
CA ASN A 37 28.94 12.35 50.63
C ASN A 37 27.66 13.07 51.09
N LYS A 38 26.57 12.98 50.30
CA LYS A 38 25.29 13.69 50.57
C LYS A 38 24.55 13.29 51.87
N PHE A 39 25.09 12.36 52.65
CA PHE A 39 24.48 11.85 53.90
C PHE A 39 25.37 12.01 55.16
N GLU A 40 26.54 12.64 55.05
CA GLU A 40 27.54 12.71 56.14
C GLU A 40 27.18 13.70 57.28
N GLY A 41 25.96 14.25 57.25
CA GLY A 41 25.39 15.09 58.33
C GLY A 41 23.95 14.71 58.70
N TYR A 42 23.46 13.53 58.30
CA TYR A 42 22.14 13.03 58.70
C TYR A 42 22.31 12.06 59.88
N GLU A 43 21.61 12.31 60.98
CA GLU A 43 21.58 11.39 62.13
C GLU A 43 21.02 10.03 61.70
N GLN A 44 21.80 8.96 61.89
CA GLN A 44 21.39 7.59 61.54
C GLN A 44 20.68 6.85 62.68
N SER A 45 20.43 7.51 63.82
CA SER A 45 19.50 7.07 64.87
C SER A 45 19.26 8.20 65.88
N ILE A 46 17.99 8.47 66.23
CA ILE A 46 17.65 9.39 67.32
C ILE A 46 17.78 8.65 68.68
N PRO A 47 18.46 9.22 69.69
CA PRO A 47 18.45 8.70 71.05
C PRO A 47 17.09 8.89 71.74
N VAL A 48 16.64 7.89 72.48
CA VAL A 48 15.46 7.98 73.34
C VAL A 48 15.76 8.85 74.55
N ASN A 49 15.18 10.05 74.68
CA ASN A 49 14.22 10.38 75.77
C ASN A 49 13.63 11.81 75.68
N ASP A 50 12.37 11.92 76.14
CA ASP A 50 11.69 13.00 76.90
C ASP A 50 12.15 14.47 76.75
N GLU A 51 11.34 15.32 76.10
CA GLU A 51 10.46 16.33 76.76
C GLU A 51 9.74 17.22 75.71
N GLU A 52 8.41 17.25 75.77
CA GLU A 52 7.43 18.31 75.41
C GLU A 52 7.61 19.14 74.09
N ASP A 53 6.59 19.34 73.22
CA ASP A 53 5.15 19.22 73.46
C ASP A 53 4.27 19.07 72.19
N ASN A 54 3.16 18.36 72.34
CA ASN A 54 1.93 18.34 71.49
C ASN A 54 2.02 18.23 69.94
N LEU A 55 1.74 17.03 69.40
CA LEU A 55 0.62 16.72 68.44
C LEU A 55 0.81 15.35 67.74
N ASP A 56 0.57 14.22 68.41
CA ASP A 56 0.61 12.91 67.72
C ASP A 56 -0.36 11.84 68.27
N ALA A 57 -1.61 11.92 67.82
CA ALA A 57 -2.62 10.86 68.00
C ALA A 57 -3.00 10.17 66.68
N THR A 58 -2.31 10.48 65.56
CA THR A 58 -2.78 10.15 64.21
C THR A 58 -1.91 9.14 63.45
N GLU A 59 -0.61 9.00 63.74
CA GLU A 59 0.20 8.00 63.02
C GLU A 59 -0.07 6.55 63.48
N ASN A 60 -0.42 6.37 64.76
CA ASN A 60 -0.68 5.04 65.34
C ASN A 60 -1.93 4.32 64.81
N GLU A 61 -2.84 5.02 64.10
CA GLU A 61 -3.98 4.39 63.43
C GLU A 61 -3.64 3.83 62.04
N ILE A 62 -2.66 4.43 61.35
CA ILE A 62 -2.25 4.05 59.99
C ILE A 62 -1.42 2.77 60.04
N ALA A 63 -0.47 2.67 60.98
CA ALA A 63 0.35 1.48 61.18
C ALA A 63 -0.50 0.21 61.49
N ARG A 64 -1.55 0.34 62.30
CA ARG A 64 -2.46 -0.78 62.61
C ARG A 64 -3.34 -1.20 61.43
N LYS A 65 -3.69 -0.27 60.53
CA LYS A 65 -4.49 -0.57 59.31
C LYS A 65 -3.65 -1.21 58.21
N MET A 66 -2.35 -0.91 58.10
CA MET A 66 -1.43 -1.58 57.16
C MET A 66 -1.27 -3.09 57.43
N ALA A 67 -1.21 -3.50 58.70
CA ALA A 67 -1.02 -4.91 59.09
C ALA A 67 -2.22 -5.83 58.74
N SER A 68 -3.38 -5.26 58.38
CA SER A 68 -4.61 -6.01 58.07
C SER A 68 -4.82 -6.35 56.59
N PHE A 69 -3.96 -5.85 55.68
CA PHE A 69 -4.12 -6.03 54.22
C PHE A 69 -3.15 -7.03 53.56
N THR A 70 -2.37 -7.77 54.34
CA THR A 70 -1.56 -8.90 53.84
C THR A 70 -2.28 -10.23 54.06
N ALA A 71 -2.96 -10.73 53.03
CA ALA A 71 -3.75 -11.97 53.11
C ALA A 71 -2.87 -13.20 53.47
N PRO A 72 -3.34 -14.13 54.34
CA PRO A 72 -2.59 -15.32 54.71
C PRO A 72 -2.29 -16.25 53.52
N LYS A 73 -1.08 -16.82 53.50
CA LYS A 73 -0.59 -17.71 52.42
C LYS A 73 -1.41 -19.00 52.18
N GLN A 74 -2.42 -19.28 53.01
CA GLN A 74 -3.35 -20.40 52.81
C GLN A 74 -4.37 -20.15 51.67
N PHE A 75 -4.64 -18.90 51.27
CA PHE A 75 -5.52 -18.59 50.13
C PHE A 75 -4.95 -18.93 48.74
N PHE A 76 -3.71 -19.44 48.64
CA PHE A 76 -3.15 -19.92 47.37
C PHE A 76 -3.58 -21.35 46.99
N LYS A 77 -4.39 -22.02 47.81
CA LYS A 77 -5.05 -23.29 47.49
C LYS A 77 -6.46 -23.36 48.07
N GLU A 78 -7.46 -22.94 47.29
CA GLU A 78 -8.84 -23.47 47.19
C GLU A 78 -9.78 -22.42 46.55
N PRO A 79 -10.97 -22.81 46.04
CA PRO A 79 -11.24 -23.92 45.14
C PRO A 79 -11.82 -23.40 43.82
N LEU A 80 -12.34 -24.30 42.96
CA LEU A 80 -13.18 -23.91 41.83
C LEU A 80 -14.38 -23.10 42.35
N ARG A 81 -14.52 -21.83 41.94
CA ARG A 81 -15.76 -21.07 42.19
C ARG A 81 -16.82 -21.57 41.22
N THR A 82 -17.56 -22.59 41.63
CA THR A 82 -18.87 -22.91 41.07
C THR A 82 -19.75 -21.67 41.14
N GLY A 83 -20.37 -21.36 40.00
CA GLY A 83 -21.07 -20.11 39.72
C GLY A 83 -21.57 -20.21 38.29
N GLU A 84 -22.59 -21.04 38.11
CA GLU A 84 -23.30 -21.23 36.85
C GLU A 84 -23.95 -19.90 36.46
N GLU A 85 -23.43 -19.20 35.43
CA GLU A 85 -24.17 -18.18 34.67
C GLU A 85 -23.42 -17.67 33.41
N ASP A 86 -22.08 -17.76 33.35
CA ASP A 86 -21.26 -17.26 32.22
C ASP A 86 -20.62 -18.39 31.35
N GLU A 87 -21.44 -19.27 30.76
CA GLU A 87 -20.96 -20.35 29.88
C GLU A 87 -21.44 -20.28 28.41
N ILE A 88 -21.64 -19.06 27.88
CA ILE A 88 -21.94 -18.82 26.44
C ILE A 88 -21.07 -17.68 25.85
N SER A 89 -19.74 -17.81 25.88
CA SER A 89 -18.84 -17.18 24.89
C SER A 89 -17.39 -17.71 25.01
N GLY A 90 -16.83 -18.20 23.90
CA GLY A 90 -15.52 -18.86 23.85
C GLY A 90 -14.28 -17.95 23.90
N PHE A 91 -14.31 -16.81 24.59
CA PHE A 91 -13.16 -15.89 24.71
C PHE A 91 -12.96 -15.35 26.13
N LYS A 92 -12.28 -16.12 26.98
CA LYS A 92 -11.70 -15.61 28.24
C LYS A 92 -10.39 -14.87 27.93
N GLN A 93 -10.36 -13.54 28.05
CA GLN A 93 -9.07 -12.83 28.12
C GLN A 93 -8.40 -13.12 29.46
N PRO A 94 -7.09 -13.42 29.49
CA PRO A 94 -6.37 -13.64 30.74
C PRO A 94 -6.31 -12.33 31.55
N SER A 95 -6.50 -12.44 32.88
CA SER A 95 -6.61 -11.29 33.77
C SER A 95 -5.30 -10.52 33.94
N LYS A 96 -4.14 -11.18 33.76
CA LYS A 96 -2.82 -10.55 33.85
C LYS A 96 -2.49 -9.79 32.57
N ILE A 97 -1.97 -8.57 32.72
CA ILE A 97 -1.56 -7.70 31.59
C ILE A 97 -0.45 -8.37 30.76
N ILE A 98 0.45 -9.12 31.39
CA ILE A 98 1.57 -9.84 30.74
C ILE A 98 1.07 -10.84 29.67
N ASP A 99 -0.05 -11.52 29.95
CA ASP A 99 -0.63 -12.53 29.06
C ASP A 99 -1.41 -11.89 27.89
N ARG A 100 -1.63 -10.57 27.93
CA ARG A 100 -2.24 -9.75 26.86
C ARG A 100 -1.22 -9.07 25.94
N GLU A 101 0.08 -9.15 26.23
CA GLU A 101 1.12 -8.50 25.40
C GLU A 101 1.54 -9.37 24.20
N ASP A 102 1.83 -8.74 23.05
CA ASP A 102 2.39 -9.41 21.87
C ASP A 102 3.73 -10.10 22.16
N ASP A 103 4.02 -11.19 21.45
CA ASP A 103 5.27 -11.95 21.60
C ASP A 103 6.54 -11.08 21.45
N TYR A 104 6.50 -10.04 20.60
CA TYR A 104 7.60 -9.08 20.46
C TYR A 104 7.82 -8.25 21.73
N ARG A 105 6.75 -7.87 22.44
CA ARG A 105 6.82 -7.14 23.72
C ARG A 105 7.24 -8.08 24.85
N ARG A 106 6.70 -9.30 24.92
CA ARG A 106 7.12 -10.33 25.89
C ARG A 106 8.61 -10.70 25.77
N ARG A 107 9.23 -10.61 24.58
CA ARG A 107 10.70 -10.77 24.43
C ARG A 107 11.52 -9.79 25.26
N ARG A 108 10.99 -8.64 25.70
CA ARG A 108 11.73 -7.69 26.57
C ARG A 108 12.01 -8.27 27.96
N LEU A 109 11.11 -9.09 28.51
CA LEU A 109 11.25 -9.74 29.81
C LEU A 109 12.30 -10.86 29.81
N ASN A 110 12.52 -11.49 28.65
CA ASN A 110 13.53 -12.54 28.48
C ASN A 110 14.89 -12.00 28.02
N ARG A 111 15.05 -10.68 27.85
CA ARG A 111 16.37 -10.06 27.65
C ARG A 111 17.00 -9.87 29.02
N ILE A 112 17.99 -10.70 29.32
CA ILE A 112 18.97 -10.40 30.35
C ILE A 112 19.64 -9.09 29.93
N ILE A 113 19.36 -8.01 30.65
CA ILE A 113 20.11 -6.75 30.52
C ILE A 113 21.57 -7.08 30.84
N SER A 114 22.48 -6.45 30.09
CA SER A 114 23.92 -6.73 30.07
C SER A 114 24.52 -6.99 31.46
N PRO A 115 25.54 -7.87 31.57
CA PRO A 115 26.28 -8.02 32.83
C PRO A 115 26.71 -6.67 33.40
N GLU A 116 26.77 -6.56 34.73
CA GLU A 116 27.33 -5.39 35.39
C GLU A 116 28.72 -5.08 34.80
N ARG A 117 28.89 -3.88 34.25
CA ARG A 117 30.17 -3.46 33.69
C ARG A 117 31.13 -3.27 34.86
N ASN A 118 32.14 -4.13 34.93
CA ASN A 118 33.25 -3.93 35.84
C ASN A 118 33.97 -2.61 35.48
N ASP A 119 34.21 -1.76 36.47
CA ASP A 119 34.80 -0.43 36.26
C ASP A 119 36.29 -0.57 35.88
N PRO A 120 36.76 -0.03 34.74
CA PRO A 120 38.16 -0.13 34.31
C PRO A 120 39.19 0.52 35.26
N PHE A 121 38.75 1.27 36.27
CA PHE A 121 39.63 1.93 37.25
C PHE A 121 39.79 1.17 38.58
N LEU A 122 39.21 -0.04 38.71
CA LEU A 122 39.47 -0.92 39.85
C LEU A 122 40.67 -1.82 39.58
N ASP A 123 41.74 -1.60 40.35
CA ASP A 123 43.11 -2.09 40.08
C ASP A 123 43.34 -3.57 40.45
N LYS A 124 42.53 -4.47 39.88
CA LYS A 124 42.67 -5.94 39.98
C LYS A 124 42.37 -6.61 38.64
N THR A 125 43.32 -7.39 38.14
CA THR A 125 43.14 -8.21 36.93
C THR A 125 42.06 -9.28 37.14
N PRO A 126 41.17 -9.54 36.16
CA PRO A 126 40.09 -10.51 36.33
C PRO A 126 40.61 -11.94 36.47
N GLY A 127 40.07 -12.69 37.44
CA GLY A 127 40.26 -14.13 37.55
C GLY A 127 39.53 -14.92 36.45
N PRO A 128 39.91 -16.19 36.20
CA PRO A 128 39.39 -17.01 35.10
C PRO A 128 37.90 -17.40 35.20
N GLU A 129 37.18 -16.95 36.23
CA GLU A 129 35.74 -17.21 36.43
C GLU A 129 34.84 -16.08 35.92
N VAL A 130 35.41 -14.96 35.44
CA VAL A 130 34.64 -13.80 34.95
C VAL A 130 34.32 -13.92 33.45
N ARG A 131 33.03 -13.97 33.11
CA ARG A 131 32.54 -14.08 31.72
C ARG A 131 33.01 -12.90 30.86
N THR A 132 33.72 -13.20 29.77
CA THR A 132 34.29 -12.18 28.87
C THR A 132 33.36 -11.88 27.68
N TYR A 133 33.45 -10.69 27.10
CA TYR A 133 32.68 -10.30 25.90
C TYR A 133 32.81 -11.31 24.73
N ALA A 134 33.99 -11.93 24.58
CA ALA A 134 34.22 -12.98 23.59
C ALA A 134 33.39 -14.26 23.83
N ASP A 135 33.04 -14.58 25.08
CA ASP A 135 32.15 -15.69 25.42
C ASP A 135 30.69 -15.33 25.11
N VAL A 136 30.27 -14.10 25.42
CA VAL A 136 28.93 -13.58 25.10
C VAL A 136 28.66 -13.62 23.59
N MET A 137 29.63 -13.20 22.76
CA MET A 137 29.53 -13.28 21.31
C MET A 137 29.46 -14.74 20.80
N ARG A 138 30.13 -15.69 21.47
CA ARG A 138 30.02 -17.13 21.19
C ARG A 138 28.64 -17.68 21.58
N GLU A 139 28.10 -17.29 22.74
CA GLU A 139 26.74 -17.68 23.15
C GLU A 139 25.66 -17.12 22.22
N GLU A 140 25.77 -15.86 21.76
CA GLU A 140 24.84 -15.32 20.75
C GLU A 140 24.92 -16.07 19.42
N ALA A 141 26.13 -16.40 18.96
CA ALA A 141 26.33 -17.17 17.75
C ALA A 141 25.76 -18.60 17.87
N LEU A 142 25.87 -19.23 19.04
CA LEU A 142 25.24 -20.52 19.31
C LEU A 142 23.71 -20.42 19.35
N LYS A 143 23.14 -19.41 20.02
CA LYS A 143 21.68 -19.19 20.04
C LYS A 143 21.09 -18.96 18.65
N ARG A 144 21.79 -18.23 17.77
CA ARG A 144 21.36 -18.07 16.36
C ARG A 144 21.33 -19.42 15.63
N LYS A 145 22.35 -20.26 15.80
CA LYS A 145 22.38 -21.61 15.23
C LYS A 145 21.29 -22.52 15.81
N GLU A 146 21.04 -22.45 17.11
CA GLU A 146 19.93 -23.17 17.76
C GLU A 146 18.57 -22.73 17.21
N GLU A 147 18.34 -21.43 16.99
CA GLU A 147 17.12 -20.93 16.36
C GLU A 147 16.96 -21.41 14.91
N GLU A 148 18.04 -21.40 14.11
CA GLU A 148 18.03 -21.91 12.74
C GLU A 148 17.71 -23.41 12.71
N VAL A 149 18.40 -24.23 13.50
CA VAL A 149 18.13 -25.67 13.63
C VAL A 149 16.70 -25.92 14.12
N LYS A 150 16.18 -25.12 15.06
CA LYS A 150 14.80 -25.23 15.55
C LYS A 150 13.77 -24.85 14.49
N ARG A 151 14.06 -23.89 13.61
CA ARG A 151 13.24 -23.56 12.43
C ARG A 151 13.28 -24.69 11.39
N GLU A 152 14.43 -25.29 11.14
CA GLU A 152 14.54 -26.46 10.26
C GLU A 152 13.77 -27.68 10.80
N ILE A 153 13.86 -27.95 12.11
CA ILE A 153 13.08 -29.02 12.76
C ILE A 153 11.57 -28.72 12.65
N ALA A 154 11.15 -27.47 12.85
CA ALA A 154 9.75 -27.07 12.68
C ALA A 154 9.28 -27.21 11.23
N LYS A 155 10.14 -26.88 10.25
CA LYS A 155 9.84 -27.05 8.82
C LYS A 155 9.72 -28.53 8.45
N LYS A 156 10.69 -29.36 8.86
CA LYS A 156 10.65 -30.82 8.66
C LYS A 156 9.42 -31.45 9.32
N LYS A 157 9.05 -31.03 10.54
CA LYS A 157 7.80 -31.50 11.19
C LYS A 157 6.55 -31.11 10.40
N LYS A 158 6.47 -29.91 9.84
CA LYS A 158 5.35 -29.53 8.94
C LYS A 158 5.33 -30.35 7.66
N GLU A 159 6.48 -30.56 7.02
CA GLU A 159 6.59 -31.42 5.84
C GLU A 159 6.18 -32.87 6.15
N GLU A 160 6.50 -33.37 7.35
CA GLU A 160 6.11 -34.70 7.85
C GLU A 160 4.63 -34.79 8.24
N GLU A 161 4.04 -33.73 8.80
CA GLU A 161 2.59 -33.62 9.05
C GLU A 161 1.80 -33.52 7.74
N GLU A 162 2.27 -32.76 6.75
CA GLU A 162 1.69 -32.70 5.41
C GLU A 162 1.80 -34.03 4.66
N ALA A 163 2.89 -34.78 4.84
CA ALA A 163 3.03 -36.15 4.34
C ALA A 163 2.02 -37.09 5.01
N LYS A 164 1.90 -37.07 6.34
CA LYS A 164 0.92 -37.87 7.11
C LYS A 164 -0.53 -37.47 6.82
N ALA A 165 -0.80 -36.21 6.46
CA ALA A 165 -2.11 -35.78 5.99
C ALA A 165 -2.45 -36.38 4.62
N LYS A 166 -1.51 -36.36 3.66
CA LYS A 166 -1.67 -36.99 2.34
C LYS A 166 -1.84 -38.52 2.44
N GLU A 167 -1.18 -39.16 3.41
CA GLU A 167 -1.28 -40.60 3.66
C GLU A 167 -2.65 -40.99 4.25
N LYS A 168 -3.19 -40.17 5.17
CA LYS A 168 -4.52 -40.39 5.78
C LYS A 168 -5.71 -40.22 4.83
N ASP A 169 -5.57 -39.50 3.72
CA ASP A 169 -6.62 -39.40 2.69
C ASP A 169 -6.71 -40.65 1.79
N VAL A 170 -5.75 -41.59 1.89
CA VAL A 170 -5.77 -42.86 1.14
C VAL A 170 -6.52 -43.97 1.89
N GLU A 171 -6.56 -43.93 3.23
CA GLU A 171 -7.17 -44.97 4.07
C GLU A 171 -8.58 -44.64 4.59
N LYS A 172 -9.56 -44.42 3.70
CA LYS A 172 -10.99 -44.66 4.03
C LYS A 172 -11.74 -45.40 2.91
N PRO A 173 -12.30 -46.60 3.16
CA PRO A 173 -12.83 -47.46 2.12
C PRO A 173 -14.23 -47.03 1.64
N LYS A 174 -14.37 -46.76 0.34
CA LYS A 174 -15.69 -46.59 -0.30
C LYS A 174 -16.33 -47.95 -0.58
N LYS A 175 -17.36 -48.30 0.19
CA LYS A 175 -18.32 -49.36 -0.21
C LYS A 175 -19.00 -48.95 -1.53
N ARG A 176 -18.95 -49.81 -2.55
CA ARG A 176 -19.90 -49.81 -3.69
C ARG A 176 -20.46 -51.21 -3.85
N ASN A 177 -21.76 -51.28 -4.16
CA ASN A 177 -22.50 -52.52 -4.26
C ASN A 177 -22.19 -53.30 -5.56
N ARG A 178 -22.48 -54.60 -5.46
CA ARG A 178 -22.32 -55.69 -6.43
C ARG A 178 -23.43 -55.66 -7.51
N TRP A 179 -23.42 -56.64 -8.41
CA TRP A 179 -24.22 -56.81 -9.65
C TRP A 179 -23.60 -56.00 -10.82
N ASP A 180 -23.15 -56.57 -11.94
CA ASP A 180 -23.19 -57.97 -12.40
C ASP A 180 -21.81 -58.52 -12.81
N ALA A 181 -21.71 -59.84 -12.95
CA ALA A 181 -20.54 -60.54 -13.45
C ALA A 181 -20.93 -61.68 -14.40
N THR A 182 -20.18 -61.87 -15.49
CA THR A 182 -19.28 -63.02 -15.78
C THR A 182 -18.95 -63.03 -17.32
N PRO A 183 -18.24 -64.01 -17.94
CA PRO A 183 -16.95 -63.76 -18.60
C PRO A 183 -17.03 -64.00 -20.15
N THR A 184 -16.00 -64.06 -21.01
CA THR A 184 -14.80 -64.96 -21.05
C THR A 184 -13.89 -64.52 -22.28
N PRO A 185 -12.77 -65.19 -22.70
CA PRO A 185 -11.49 -64.46 -22.86
C PRO A 185 -10.69 -64.65 -24.19
N GLY A 186 -9.61 -63.86 -24.35
CA GLY A 186 -8.48 -64.11 -25.28
C GLY A 186 -7.41 -62.99 -25.19
N ARG A 187 -6.21 -63.26 -24.62
CA ARG A 187 -4.93 -63.62 -25.29
C ARG A 187 -4.38 -62.52 -26.23
N ILE A 188 -3.14 -62.02 -26.18
CA ILE A 188 -1.88 -62.18 -25.36
C ILE A 188 -1.21 -60.78 -25.37
N GLY A 189 -0.81 -60.15 -24.25
CA GLY A 189 0.50 -60.26 -23.54
C GLY A 189 1.32 -58.95 -23.72
N ASP A 190 2.36 -58.62 -22.97
CA ASP A 190 2.92 -59.18 -21.73
C ASP A 190 3.77 -58.11 -20.99
N ALA A 191 4.12 -58.34 -19.72
CA ALA A 191 5.19 -57.72 -18.92
C ALA A 191 5.37 -56.17 -18.84
N THR A 192 4.93 -55.59 -17.72
CA THR A 192 5.57 -54.47 -16.99
C THR A 192 6.99 -54.88 -16.46
N PRO A 193 7.95 -53.98 -16.12
CA PRO A 193 7.72 -52.77 -15.31
C PRO A 193 8.60 -51.49 -15.51
N SER A 194 8.13 -50.44 -14.83
CA SER A 194 8.74 -49.15 -14.43
C SER A 194 10.27 -48.96 -14.44
N VAL A 195 10.74 -47.74 -14.81
CA VAL A 195 11.14 -46.65 -13.87
C VAL A 195 11.58 -45.36 -14.62
N SER A 196 11.34 -44.23 -13.96
CA SER A 196 11.55 -42.80 -14.26
C SER A 196 12.82 -42.23 -14.94
N ARG A 197 12.65 -40.98 -15.46
CA ARG A 197 13.58 -39.81 -15.57
C ARG A 197 14.30 -39.49 -16.90
N LYS A 198 13.73 -38.47 -17.58
CA LYS A 198 14.31 -37.15 -17.98
C LYS A 198 15.45 -37.07 -19.03
N ASN A 199 15.45 -35.96 -19.79
CA ASN A 199 16.45 -35.47 -20.76
C ASN A 199 16.50 -36.27 -22.10
N ARG A 200 16.88 -35.71 -23.27
CA ARG A 200 17.19 -34.32 -23.71
C ARG A 200 17.40 -34.33 -25.26
N TRP A 201 16.69 -33.43 -25.96
CA TRP A 201 17.00 -32.88 -27.31
C TRP A 201 17.20 -33.83 -28.50
N ASP A 202 17.32 -33.20 -29.68
CA ASP A 202 17.40 -33.73 -31.05
C ASP A 202 16.10 -34.41 -31.55
N GLU A 203 15.57 -34.15 -32.75
CA GLU A 203 16.16 -33.47 -33.92
C GLU A 203 15.11 -32.70 -34.77
N THR A 204 15.57 -31.97 -35.79
CA THR A 204 14.81 -31.08 -36.71
C THR A 204 14.32 -31.87 -37.97
N PRO A 205 14.01 -31.32 -39.18
CA PRO A 205 13.69 -29.95 -39.63
C PRO A 205 12.46 -29.79 -40.60
N THR A 206 11.75 -28.64 -40.53
CA THR A 206 11.29 -27.71 -41.63
C THR A 206 10.71 -28.27 -42.99
N PRO A 207 10.50 -27.50 -44.10
CA PRO A 207 10.04 -26.11 -44.32
C PRO A 207 8.89 -25.92 -45.35
N GLY A 208 8.33 -24.69 -45.48
CA GLY A 208 7.53 -24.23 -46.65
C GLY A 208 6.60 -23.04 -46.33
N ARG A 209 6.94 -21.76 -46.51
CA ARG A 209 7.25 -20.96 -47.73
C ARG A 209 5.98 -20.55 -48.53
N LEU A 210 5.58 -19.26 -48.49
CA LEU A 210 5.50 -18.34 -49.65
C LEU A 210 4.67 -17.04 -49.38
N ASN A 211 5.32 -15.92 -49.73
CA ASN A 211 4.87 -14.65 -50.34
C ASN A 211 3.64 -13.83 -49.89
N ASP A 212 3.98 -12.54 -49.69
CA ASP A 212 3.17 -11.31 -49.62
C ASP A 212 2.37 -10.94 -50.89
N SER A 213 1.61 -9.84 -50.72
CA SER A 213 1.02 -8.92 -51.71
C SER A 213 -0.33 -9.36 -52.31
N ASP A 214 -1.48 -8.83 -51.86
CA ASP A 214 -1.95 -7.42 -51.81
C ASP A 214 -2.42 -6.89 -53.18
N ALA A 215 -3.63 -6.30 -53.21
CA ALA A 215 -4.23 -5.71 -54.40
C ALA A 215 -5.33 -4.68 -54.09
N THR A 216 -4.97 -3.39 -54.17
CA THR A 216 -5.74 -2.30 -54.81
C THR A 216 -7.02 -1.75 -54.10
N PRO A 217 -7.60 -0.60 -54.54
CA PRO A 217 -6.91 0.71 -54.70
C PRO A 217 -7.73 1.96 -54.27
N ALA A 218 -7.04 3.10 -54.39
CA ALA A 218 -7.40 4.54 -54.42
C ALA A 218 -8.82 5.09 -54.78
N GLY A 219 -9.04 6.34 -54.34
CA GLY A 219 -10.03 7.34 -54.82
C GLY A 219 -10.94 7.85 -53.69
N GLY A 220 -11.11 9.14 -53.35
CA GLY A 220 -11.05 10.44 -54.06
C GLY A 220 -12.39 11.18 -53.77
N VAL A 221 -12.56 12.51 -53.71
CA VAL A 221 -11.75 13.72 -53.98
C VAL A 221 -12.32 14.89 -53.13
N THR A 222 -11.56 15.98 -52.91
CA THR A 222 -11.95 17.25 -52.24
C THR A 222 -12.70 18.23 -53.17
N PRO A 223 -13.21 19.39 -52.67
CA PRO A 223 -12.44 20.67 -52.73
C PRO A 223 -12.69 21.61 -51.51
N GLY A 224 -11.97 22.71 -51.24
CA GLY A 224 -10.76 23.30 -51.85
C GLY A 224 -10.78 24.85 -51.81
N ALA A 225 -9.81 25.52 -51.16
CA ALA A 225 -9.47 26.95 -51.34
C ALA A 225 -8.12 27.34 -50.68
N THR A 226 -7.28 28.13 -51.38
CA THR A 226 -5.92 28.59 -51.01
C THR A 226 -5.74 30.06 -51.44
N PRO A 227 -4.76 30.86 -50.94
CA PRO A 227 -3.38 30.94 -51.55
C PRO A 227 -2.22 31.22 -50.53
N ALA A 228 -0.96 30.82 -50.78
CA ALA A 228 0.19 31.58 -51.36
C ALA A 228 0.43 33.02 -50.82
N GLY A 229 1.66 33.52 -50.55
CA GLY A 229 3.02 32.97 -50.72
C GLY A 229 4.13 34.00 -50.34
N MET A 230 5.33 33.87 -50.94
CA MET A 230 6.49 34.81 -51.01
C MET A 230 7.66 34.74 -49.99
N ALA A 231 8.86 34.43 -50.55
CA ALA A 231 10.18 34.96 -50.13
C ALA A 231 10.32 36.44 -50.61
N TRP A 232 11.43 37.19 -50.62
CA TRP A 232 12.86 37.00 -50.95
C TRP A 232 13.70 37.85 -49.94
N ASP A 233 15.03 37.85 -49.78
CA ASP A 233 16.26 37.65 -50.58
C ASP A 233 17.43 37.41 -49.56
N ALA A 234 18.69 37.07 -49.85
CA ALA A 234 19.43 36.52 -50.99
C ALA A 234 20.81 36.05 -50.45
N THR A 235 21.61 35.33 -51.24
CA THR A 235 23.04 35.10 -50.96
C THR A 235 23.92 35.83 -51.99
N PRO A 236 25.09 36.34 -51.58
CA PRO A 236 26.26 36.29 -52.45
C PRO A 236 27.45 35.56 -51.78
N LYS A 237 28.24 34.84 -52.58
CA LYS A 237 29.47 34.17 -52.17
C LYS A 237 30.71 35.05 -52.43
N LEU A 238 31.52 35.30 -51.39
CA LEU A 238 33.00 35.48 -51.40
C LEU A 238 33.51 35.58 -49.93
N GLY A 239 34.72 35.17 -49.55
CA GLY A 239 35.67 34.29 -50.25
C GLY A 239 37.10 34.30 -49.67
N GLY A 240 37.44 33.37 -48.75
CA GLY A 240 38.82 33.09 -48.30
C GLY A 240 39.17 33.37 -46.82
N MET A 241 39.94 32.45 -46.23
CA MET A 241 40.79 32.52 -45.01
C MET A 241 40.20 32.59 -43.56
N ALA A 242 40.55 31.54 -42.80
CA ALA A 242 41.08 31.47 -41.42
C ALA A 242 40.31 31.99 -40.16
N THR A 243 39.98 31.01 -39.27
CA THR A 243 39.97 31.00 -37.76
C THR A 243 39.14 32.07 -36.97
N PRO A 244 38.94 31.94 -35.62
CA PRO A 244 38.71 30.77 -34.75
C PRO A 244 37.36 30.86 -33.94
N THR A 245 37.12 29.93 -33.00
CA THR A 245 35.91 29.81 -32.13
C THR A 245 35.61 31.00 -31.19
N PRO A 246 34.33 31.24 -30.86
CA PRO A 246 33.94 31.39 -29.44
C PRO A 246 32.62 30.69 -29.02
N LYS A 247 32.38 30.69 -27.69
CA LYS A 247 31.36 29.92 -26.95
C LYS A 247 29.94 30.51 -27.05
N ARG A 248 28.89 29.67 -26.90
CA ARG A 248 27.48 30.09 -26.80
C ARG A 248 26.94 29.98 -25.37
N GLN A 249 26.09 30.94 -24.97
CA GLN A 249 25.57 31.11 -23.61
C GLN A 249 24.65 29.97 -23.12
N ARG A 250 24.67 29.71 -21.80
CA ARG A 250 23.63 28.97 -21.07
C ARG A 250 22.61 29.95 -20.48
N SER A 251 21.34 29.55 -20.42
CA SER A 251 20.29 30.31 -19.73
C SER A 251 20.19 29.95 -18.24
N ARG A 252 19.70 30.92 -17.48
CA ARG A 252 19.66 31.01 -16.01
C ARG A 252 18.62 30.05 -15.41
N GLY A 253 19.03 29.15 -14.50
CA GLY A 253 18.13 28.15 -13.90
C GLY A 253 18.72 27.21 -12.83
N ASP A 254 20.04 27.02 -12.76
CA ASP A 254 20.70 26.21 -11.72
C ASP A 254 21.83 27.03 -11.06
N GLU A 255 21.57 27.59 -9.86
CA GLU A 255 22.60 28.25 -9.04
C GLU A 255 22.45 27.87 -7.55
N THR A 256 23.05 26.74 -7.16
CA THR A 256 23.46 26.52 -5.77
C THR A 256 24.82 27.20 -5.54
N PRO A 257 25.04 27.98 -4.46
CA PRO A 257 26.29 28.71 -4.25
C PRO A 257 27.54 27.82 -4.22
N ALA A 258 28.57 28.19 -5.00
CA ALA A 258 29.79 27.42 -5.19
C ALA A 258 30.62 27.17 -3.89
N THR A 259 30.36 27.93 -2.83
CA THR A 259 30.98 27.77 -1.51
C THR A 259 30.66 26.43 -0.84
N MET A 260 29.47 25.86 -1.02
CA MET A 260 29.15 24.53 -0.43
C MET A 260 29.89 23.39 -1.16
N ALA A 261 30.03 23.46 -2.49
CA ALA A 261 30.77 22.46 -3.26
C ALA A 261 32.28 22.47 -2.94
N ALA A 262 32.85 23.65 -2.65
CA ALA A 262 34.22 23.79 -2.17
C ALA A 262 34.41 23.19 -0.77
N LEU A 263 33.50 23.50 0.17
CA LEU A 263 33.54 22.96 1.55
C LEU A 263 33.43 21.43 1.57
N HIS A 264 32.54 20.85 0.75
CA HIS A 264 32.37 19.40 0.67
C HIS A 264 33.61 18.69 0.10
N ARG A 265 34.33 19.31 -0.84
CA ARG A 265 35.63 18.80 -1.32
C ARG A 265 36.73 18.94 -0.28
N TYR A 266 36.78 20.04 0.46
CA TYR A 266 37.76 20.26 1.51
C TYR A 266 37.62 19.24 2.65
N ASN A 267 36.39 18.91 3.04
CA ASN A 267 36.11 17.88 4.05
C ASN A 267 36.51 16.47 3.59
N LEU A 268 36.33 16.12 2.32
CA LEU A 268 36.83 14.84 1.78
C LEU A 268 38.37 14.76 1.83
N LEU A 269 39.08 15.80 1.35
CA LEU A 269 40.54 15.84 1.39
C LEU A 269 41.08 15.78 2.83
N ARG A 270 40.38 16.39 3.80
CA ARG A 270 40.72 16.27 5.22
C ARG A 270 40.55 14.84 5.72
N TRP A 271 39.45 14.16 5.41
CA TRP A 271 39.26 12.77 5.80
C TRP A 271 40.26 11.81 5.13
N GLU A 272 40.60 12.03 3.85
CA GLU A 272 41.68 11.27 3.20
C GLU A 272 43.01 11.46 3.95
N LYS A 273 43.36 12.69 4.33
CA LYS A 273 44.59 12.99 5.08
C LYS A 273 44.58 12.43 6.51
N ASP A 274 43.47 12.55 7.24
CA ASP A 274 43.30 11.97 8.59
C ASP A 274 43.44 10.44 8.54
N ILE A 275 42.94 9.79 7.47
CA ILE A 275 43.10 8.35 7.24
C ILE A 275 44.55 7.99 6.88
N GLU A 276 45.24 8.83 6.12
CA GLU A 276 46.64 8.62 5.70
C GLU A 276 47.62 8.82 6.87
N GLU A 277 47.39 9.81 7.74
CA GLU A 277 48.14 10.00 9.00
C GLU A 277 47.91 8.83 9.98
N ARG A 278 46.66 8.36 10.14
CA ARG A 278 46.33 7.22 11.02
C ARG A 278 46.86 5.87 10.54
N ASN A 279 47.12 5.72 9.24
CA ASN A 279 47.63 4.49 8.63
C ASN A 279 49.11 4.57 8.26
N ARG A 280 49.83 5.61 8.71
CA ARG A 280 51.28 5.72 8.53
C ARG A 280 52.00 4.64 9.36
N PRO A 281 52.97 3.89 8.80
CA PRO A 281 53.84 3.07 9.63
C PRO A 281 54.67 3.95 10.58
N LEU A 282 54.79 3.49 11.83
CA LEU A 282 55.70 4.06 12.84
C LEU A 282 57.13 3.57 12.58
N THR A 283 58.13 4.36 12.95
CA THR A 283 59.53 3.91 12.96
C THR A 283 59.86 3.17 14.26
N ASP A 284 60.92 2.37 14.26
CA ASP A 284 61.36 1.65 15.46
C ASP A 284 61.75 2.63 16.58
N GLU A 285 62.32 3.79 16.24
CA GLU A 285 62.61 4.90 17.17
C GLU A 285 61.34 5.52 17.81
N GLU A 286 60.23 5.60 17.06
CA GLU A 286 58.93 6.05 17.58
C GLU A 286 58.26 4.99 18.46
N LEU A 287 58.52 3.71 18.19
CA LEU A 287 58.01 2.58 18.97
C LEU A 287 58.76 2.43 20.30
N ASP A 288 60.10 2.49 20.29
CA ASP A 288 60.93 2.41 21.50
C ASP A 288 60.67 3.57 22.48
N ALA A 289 60.23 4.74 21.98
CA ALA A 289 59.79 5.86 22.80
C ALA A 289 58.41 5.65 23.47
N MET A 290 57.59 4.71 22.97
CA MET A 290 56.26 4.41 23.52
C MET A 290 56.24 3.22 24.49
N PHE A 291 57.28 2.38 24.53
CA PHE A 291 57.36 1.25 25.46
C PHE A 291 58.15 1.61 26.74
N PRO A 292 57.71 1.12 27.93
CA PRO A 292 58.45 1.35 29.18
C PRO A 292 59.79 0.59 29.16
N GLN A 293 60.88 1.25 29.56
CA GLN A 293 62.26 0.77 29.35
C GLN A 293 62.63 -0.55 30.06
N GLU A 294 61.83 -1.02 31.02
CA GLU A 294 62.05 -2.29 31.70
C GLU A 294 60.76 -3.15 31.70
N GLY A 295 60.92 -4.47 31.59
CA GLY A 295 59.83 -5.44 31.79
C GLY A 295 59.25 -6.11 30.54
N TYR A 296 59.65 -5.72 29.33
CA TYR A 296 59.26 -6.40 28.09
C TYR A 296 60.43 -7.16 27.45
N LYS A 297 60.12 -8.25 26.75
CA LYS A 297 61.09 -9.03 25.96
C LYS A 297 60.63 -9.03 24.51
N ILE A 298 61.40 -8.38 23.64
CA ILE A 298 61.19 -8.44 22.19
C ILE A 298 61.38 -9.90 21.76
N LEU A 299 60.34 -10.48 21.15
CA LEU A 299 60.39 -11.81 20.58
C LEU A 299 60.76 -11.71 19.10
N GLU A 300 61.71 -12.53 18.66
CA GLU A 300 61.96 -12.68 17.23
C GLU A 300 60.71 -13.22 16.54
N PRO A 301 60.30 -12.66 15.38
CA PRO A 301 59.15 -13.17 14.65
C PRO A 301 59.42 -14.62 14.22
N PRO A 302 58.43 -15.54 14.33
CA PRO A 302 58.61 -16.91 13.87
C PRO A 302 59.06 -16.95 12.40
N ALA A 303 59.88 -17.93 12.02
CA ALA A 303 60.50 -18.00 10.68
C ALA A 303 59.51 -18.04 9.49
N SER A 304 58.21 -18.20 9.74
CA SER A 304 57.11 -18.12 8.76
C SER A 304 56.45 -16.74 8.64
N TYR A 305 56.85 -15.74 9.42
CA TYR A 305 56.27 -14.40 9.41
C TYR A 305 57.02 -13.45 8.46
N VAL A 306 56.38 -13.09 7.35
CA VAL A 306 56.91 -12.15 6.36
C VAL A 306 56.12 -10.83 6.42
N PRO A 307 56.74 -9.69 6.79
CA PRO A 307 56.03 -8.41 6.87
C PRO A 307 55.52 -7.94 5.49
N ILE A 308 54.23 -7.63 5.38
CA ILE A 308 53.61 -7.15 4.13
C ILE A 308 54.00 -5.68 3.88
N ARG A 309 55.17 -5.45 3.29
CA ARG A 309 55.69 -4.12 2.93
C ARG A 309 55.11 -3.58 1.61
N THR A 310 53.78 -3.50 1.51
CA THR A 310 53.10 -2.78 0.43
C THR A 310 52.14 -1.73 0.97
N PRO A 311 52.20 -0.46 0.52
CA PRO A 311 51.10 0.46 0.78
C PRO A 311 49.81 -0.15 0.20
N ALA A 312 48.69 -0.01 0.92
CA ALA A 312 47.42 -0.72 0.64
C ALA A 312 46.87 -0.55 -0.78
N ARG A 313 47.41 0.41 -1.56
CA ARG A 313 47.10 0.69 -2.96
C ARG A 313 47.58 -0.36 -3.98
N LYS A 314 48.32 -1.41 -3.58
CA LYS A 314 48.88 -2.43 -4.51
C LYS A 314 48.44 -3.89 -4.31
N LEU A 315 47.51 -4.20 -3.41
CA LEU A 315 47.00 -5.56 -3.20
C LEU A 315 45.89 -6.03 -4.18
N LEU A 316 45.59 -5.23 -5.22
CA LEU A 316 44.59 -5.57 -6.26
C LEU A 316 45.20 -6.22 -7.53
N ALA A 317 46.49 -6.57 -7.52
CA ALA A 317 47.15 -7.25 -8.64
C ALA A 317 47.93 -8.49 -8.14
N THR A 318 47.47 -9.68 -8.51
CA THR A 318 48.16 -10.95 -8.23
C THR A 318 49.27 -11.19 -9.27
N PRO A 319 50.55 -11.30 -8.88
CA PRO A 319 51.64 -11.65 -9.79
C PRO A 319 51.81 -13.18 -9.88
N THR A 320 51.95 -13.71 -11.09
CA THR A 320 52.28 -15.12 -11.35
C THR A 320 53.79 -15.37 -11.40
N PRO A 321 54.33 -16.35 -10.66
CA PRO A 321 55.62 -16.97 -10.92
C PRO A 321 55.46 -18.30 -11.69
N MET A 322 56.30 -18.53 -12.71
CA MET A 322 56.33 -19.80 -13.47
C MET A 322 57.11 -20.90 -12.72
N GLY A 323 56.65 -22.17 -12.83
CA GLY A 323 57.41 -23.32 -12.27
C GLY A 323 56.70 -24.68 -12.11
N THR A 324 55.80 -25.06 -13.05
CA THR A 324 55.28 -26.43 -13.40
C THR A 324 55.44 -27.65 -12.45
N PRO A 325 54.46 -28.59 -12.34
CA PRO A 325 53.60 -29.04 -13.46
C PRO A 325 52.10 -29.35 -13.19
N LEU A 326 51.29 -29.17 -14.24
CA LEU A 326 49.98 -29.79 -14.57
C LEU A 326 48.85 -29.87 -13.53
N TYR A 327 47.86 -28.96 -13.65
CA TYR A 327 46.44 -29.31 -13.81
C TYR A 327 45.68 -28.17 -14.49
N ASN A 328 44.82 -28.44 -15.47
CA ASN A 328 44.09 -27.43 -16.26
C ASN A 328 42.63 -27.27 -15.77
N ILE A 329 42.15 -26.03 -15.63
CA ILE A 329 40.74 -25.67 -15.42
C ILE A 329 40.40 -24.47 -16.33
N PRO A 330 39.21 -24.40 -16.97
CA PRO A 330 38.98 -23.52 -18.13
C PRO A 330 38.87 -22.01 -17.82
N GLU A 331 39.00 -21.19 -18.87
CA GLU A 331 38.95 -19.73 -18.80
C GLU A 331 37.55 -19.19 -18.49
N GLU A 332 37.43 -18.34 -17.46
CA GLU A 332 36.28 -17.44 -17.26
C GLU A 332 36.66 -15.97 -17.52
N ASN A 333 35.72 -15.24 -18.12
CA ASN A 333 35.88 -13.89 -18.66
C ASN A 333 36.38 -12.85 -17.62
N ARG A 334 37.61 -12.36 -17.79
CA ARG A 334 38.14 -11.19 -17.05
C ARG A 334 37.64 -9.89 -17.67
N GLY A 335 36.52 -9.37 -17.18
CA GLY A 335 35.85 -8.20 -17.78
C GLY A 335 35.06 -7.27 -16.85
N GLN A 336 35.45 -7.10 -15.58
CA GLN A 336 34.80 -6.13 -14.69
C GLN A 336 35.82 -5.23 -13.95
N GLN A 337 35.94 -3.99 -14.42
CA GLN A 337 36.51 -2.87 -13.68
C GLN A 337 35.47 -1.75 -13.70
N PHE A 338 35.07 -1.29 -12.53
CA PHE A 338 33.86 -0.49 -12.34
C PHE A 338 34.19 1.01 -12.34
N ASP A 339 34.06 1.66 -13.49
CA ASP A 339 33.81 3.11 -13.57
C ASP A 339 33.22 3.49 -14.93
N VAL A 340 32.15 4.31 -14.91
CA VAL A 340 31.29 4.71 -16.04
C VAL A 340 30.49 3.54 -16.70
N PRO A 341 29.17 3.67 -16.92
CA PRO A 341 28.37 2.61 -17.55
C PRO A 341 28.84 2.28 -18.97
N LYS A 342 29.28 1.03 -19.18
CA LYS A 342 29.52 0.48 -20.52
C LYS A 342 28.21 0.40 -21.29
N GLU A 343 28.15 0.98 -22.48
CA GLU A 343 27.11 0.63 -23.44
C GLU A 343 27.19 -0.89 -23.72
N LEU A 344 26.07 -1.60 -23.61
CA LEU A 344 26.03 -3.03 -23.87
C LEU A 344 26.26 -3.29 -25.37
N PRO A 345 26.99 -4.37 -25.74
CA PRO A 345 27.32 -4.66 -27.14
C PRO A 345 26.09 -4.63 -28.07
N GLY A 346 26.25 -4.03 -29.25
CA GLY A 346 25.19 -3.96 -30.27
C GLY A 346 24.11 -2.88 -30.04
N GLY A 347 24.38 -1.87 -29.23
CA GLY A 347 23.45 -0.74 -29.02
C GLY A 347 22.19 -1.16 -28.28
N LEU A 348 22.37 -1.98 -27.24
CA LEU A 348 21.31 -2.36 -26.30
C LEU A 348 21.21 -1.34 -25.15
N PRO A 349 20.01 -0.97 -24.69
CA PRO A 349 19.85 -0.11 -23.52
C PRO A 349 20.39 -0.79 -22.27
N PHE A 350 20.72 0.01 -21.25
CA PHE A 350 21.08 -0.46 -19.92
C PHE A 350 20.06 -1.48 -19.39
N MET A 351 20.54 -2.63 -18.93
CA MET A 351 19.74 -3.66 -18.24
C MET A 351 19.79 -3.43 -16.73
N LYS A 352 18.63 -3.38 -16.07
CA LYS A 352 18.54 -3.39 -14.61
C LYS A 352 18.89 -4.80 -14.08
N PRO A 353 19.29 -4.98 -12.80
CA PRO A 353 19.58 -6.31 -12.24
C PRO A 353 18.47 -7.36 -12.44
N GLU A 354 17.20 -6.93 -12.42
CA GLU A 354 16.03 -7.77 -12.60
C GLU A 354 15.85 -8.24 -14.07
N ASP A 355 16.38 -7.47 -15.02
CA ASP A 355 16.30 -7.77 -16.45
C ASP A 355 17.20 -8.94 -16.85
N TYR A 356 18.28 -9.22 -16.11
CA TYR A 356 19.21 -10.32 -16.40
C TYR A 356 18.51 -11.69 -16.40
N GLN A 357 17.47 -11.89 -15.59
CA GLN A 357 16.69 -13.13 -15.58
C GLN A 357 15.95 -13.40 -16.92
N TYR A 358 15.57 -12.34 -17.65
CA TYR A 358 14.70 -12.42 -18.84
C TYR A 358 15.46 -12.12 -20.14
N PHE A 359 16.50 -11.30 -20.05
CA PHE A 359 17.31 -10.81 -21.17
C PHE A 359 18.78 -11.24 -21.09
N GLY A 360 19.19 -12.03 -20.08
CA GLY A 360 20.59 -12.47 -19.91
C GLY A 360 21.15 -13.26 -21.11
N SER A 361 20.30 -13.97 -21.85
CA SER A 361 20.66 -14.63 -23.12
C SER A 361 21.08 -13.67 -24.25
N LEU A 362 20.87 -12.36 -24.08
CA LEU A 362 21.40 -11.34 -24.99
C LEU A 362 22.89 -11.05 -24.74
N LEU A 363 23.42 -11.37 -23.57
CA LEU A 363 24.79 -11.07 -23.14
C LEU A 363 25.83 -12.08 -23.62
N ASN A 364 25.42 -13.31 -23.94
CA ASN A 364 26.30 -14.30 -24.56
C ASN A 364 26.68 -13.83 -25.96
N GLU A 365 27.97 -13.63 -26.25
CA GLU A 365 28.46 -13.26 -27.60
C GLU A 365 28.48 -14.46 -28.58
N GLU A 366 27.48 -15.35 -28.49
CA GLU A 366 27.24 -16.39 -29.48
C GLU A 366 26.91 -15.76 -30.84
N ASN A 367 27.62 -16.17 -31.89
CA ASN A 367 27.46 -15.68 -33.26
C ASN A 367 26.01 -15.86 -33.72
N GLU A 368 25.39 -14.79 -34.24
CA GLU A 368 23.99 -14.85 -34.72
C GLU A 368 23.80 -15.85 -35.88
N GLU A 369 24.89 -16.24 -36.55
CA GLU A 369 24.93 -17.17 -37.68
C GLU A 369 24.87 -18.66 -37.26
N GLU A 370 25.20 -18.99 -36.01
CA GLU A 370 25.22 -20.38 -35.50
C GLU A 370 23.90 -20.81 -34.81
N LEU A 371 23.07 -19.86 -34.38
CA LEU A 371 21.77 -20.17 -33.76
C LEU A 371 20.73 -20.62 -34.79
N SER A 372 19.77 -21.45 -34.35
CA SER A 372 18.64 -21.87 -35.20
C SER A 372 17.77 -20.66 -35.61
N PRO A 373 17.07 -20.71 -36.76
CA PRO A 373 16.30 -19.57 -37.26
C PRO A 373 15.14 -19.15 -36.33
N ASP A 374 14.67 -20.01 -35.45
CA ASP A 374 13.64 -19.67 -34.47
C ASP A 374 14.24 -19.07 -33.18
N GLU A 375 15.42 -19.51 -32.74
CA GLU A 375 16.15 -18.85 -31.66
C GLU A 375 16.65 -17.46 -32.08
N GLN A 376 17.07 -17.28 -33.34
CA GLN A 376 17.37 -15.97 -33.91
C GLN A 376 16.15 -15.03 -33.84
N LYS A 377 14.94 -15.52 -34.14
CA LYS A 377 13.69 -14.73 -33.97
C LYS A 377 13.45 -14.39 -32.50
N GLU A 378 13.56 -15.36 -31.58
CA GLU A 378 13.38 -15.10 -30.15
C GLU A 378 14.39 -14.08 -29.62
N ARG A 379 15.66 -14.20 -30.01
CA ARG A 379 16.72 -13.26 -29.64
C ARG A 379 16.44 -11.87 -30.18
N LYS A 380 15.94 -11.75 -31.41
CA LYS A 380 15.50 -10.49 -32.02
C LYS A 380 14.29 -9.87 -31.31
N ILE A 381 13.30 -10.69 -30.93
CA ILE A 381 12.16 -10.25 -30.09
C ILE A 381 12.68 -9.71 -28.74
N MET A 382 13.56 -10.45 -28.05
CA MET A 382 14.13 -10.02 -26.78
C MET A 382 14.91 -8.70 -26.90
N LYS A 383 15.74 -8.52 -27.94
CA LYS A 383 16.43 -7.24 -28.22
C LYS A 383 15.44 -6.08 -28.42
N LEU A 384 14.29 -6.32 -29.08
CA LEU A 384 13.27 -5.30 -29.30
C LEU A 384 12.45 -4.99 -28.05
N LEU A 385 12.09 -5.99 -27.26
CA LEU A 385 11.36 -5.81 -25.99
C LEU A 385 12.20 -5.02 -24.98
N LEU A 386 13.49 -5.30 -24.85
CA LEU A 386 14.40 -4.49 -24.02
C LEU A 386 14.48 -3.04 -24.51
N LYS A 387 14.51 -2.81 -25.83
CA LYS A 387 14.45 -1.46 -26.42
C LYS A 387 13.12 -0.73 -26.18
N VAL A 388 12.02 -1.46 -25.96
CA VAL A 388 10.73 -0.87 -25.55
C VAL A 388 10.69 -0.59 -24.04
N LYS A 389 11.21 -1.50 -23.19
CA LYS A 389 11.24 -1.33 -21.72
C LYS A 389 12.20 -0.21 -21.31
N ASN A 390 13.50 -0.39 -21.61
CA ASN A 390 14.58 0.42 -21.05
C ASN A 390 15.15 1.48 -22.02
N GLY A 391 14.79 1.42 -23.30
CA GLY A 391 15.33 2.32 -24.33
C GLY A 391 14.91 3.79 -24.17
N THR A 392 15.53 4.69 -24.94
CA THR A 392 15.10 6.09 -25.05
C THR A 392 13.80 6.22 -25.86
N PRO A 393 13.00 7.31 -25.74
CA PRO A 393 11.77 7.48 -26.52
C PRO A 393 11.86 7.20 -28.04
N PRO A 394 12.91 7.62 -28.79
CA PRO A 394 13.05 7.25 -30.20
C PRO A 394 13.37 5.75 -30.40
N GLN A 395 14.15 5.13 -29.52
CA GLN A 395 14.40 3.69 -29.55
C GLN A 395 13.11 2.90 -29.30
N ARG A 396 12.31 3.28 -28.29
CA ARG A 396 10.99 2.68 -27.99
C ARG A 396 10.06 2.78 -29.19
N LYS A 397 9.92 3.96 -29.79
CA LYS A 397 9.07 4.19 -30.97
C LYS A 397 9.48 3.32 -32.16
N THR A 398 10.79 3.17 -32.39
CA THR A 398 11.34 2.37 -33.49
C THR A 398 11.16 0.87 -33.24
N ALA A 399 11.48 0.39 -32.03
CA ALA A 399 11.34 -1.02 -31.65
C ALA A 399 9.88 -1.46 -31.61
N LEU A 400 8.97 -0.63 -31.07
CA LEU A 400 7.53 -0.88 -31.09
C LEU A 400 6.99 -0.95 -32.52
N ARG A 401 7.45 -0.09 -33.43
CA ARG A 401 7.10 -0.19 -34.85
C ARG A 401 7.58 -1.51 -35.44
N GLN A 402 8.86 -1.87 -35.25
CA GLN A 402 9.42 -3.12 -35.77
C GLN A 402 8.72 -4.39 -35.23
N LEU A 403 8.37 -4.43 -33.94
CA LEU A 403 7.59 -5.53 -33.34
C LEU A 403 6.20 -5.68 -33.98
N THR A 404 5.59 -4.57 -34.41
CA THR A 404 4.20 -4.56 -34.91
C THR A 404 4.11 -4.75 -36.42
N ASP A 405 5.02 -4.15 -37.19
CA ASP A 405 5.13 -4.37 -38.63
C ASP A 405 5.55 -5.84 -38.92
N LYS A 406 6.39 -6.46 -38.06
CA LYS A 406 6.85 -7.86 -38.19
C LYS A 406 6.12 -8.87 -37.28
N ALA A 407 5.02 -8.50 -36.64
CA ALA A 407 4.32 -9.37 -35.68
C ALA A 407 3.95 -10.75 -36.27
N ARG A 408 3.50 -10.79 -37.54
CA ARG A 408 3.16 -12.02 -38.26
C ARG A 408 4.38 -12.89 -38.62
N GLU A 409 5.52 -12.26 -38.92
CA GLU A 409 6.80 -12.93 -39.22
C GLU A 409 7.40 -13.60 -37.97
N PHE A 410 7.24 -12.96 -36.81
CA PHE A 410 7.67 -13.48 -35.51
C PHE A 410 6.78 -14.61 -34.97
N GLY A 411 5.47 -14.55 -35.27
CA GLY A 411 4.49 -15.54 -34.81
C GLY A 411 4.03 -15.34 -33.37
N ALA A 412 2.80 -15.76 -33.08
CA ALA A 412 2.14 -15.56 -31.79
C ALA A 412 2.87 -16.23 -30.62
N GLY A 413 3.34 -17.47 -30.80
CA GLY A 413 4.00 -18.25 -29.76
C GLY A 413 5.26 -17.58 -29.18
N PRO A 414 6.30 -17.32 -29.98
CA PRO A 414 7.53 -16.64 -29.54
C PRO A 414 7.25 -15.29 -28.87
N LEU A 415 6.34 -14.48 -29.43
CA LEU A 415 5.95 -13.19 -28.86
C LEU A 415 5.33 -13.36 -27.47
N PHE A 416 4.27 -14.15 -27.31
CA PHE A 416 3.62 -14.30 -26.00
C PHE A 416 4.47 -15.08 -24.98
N ASN A 417 5.33 -16.01 -25.43
CA ASN A 417 6.26 -16.71 -24.55
C ASN A 417 7.29 -15.78 -23.90
N ARG A 418 7.71 -14.70 -24.58
CA ARG A 418 8.67 -13.73 -24.05
C ARG A 418 8.02 -12.50 -23.41
N ILE A 419 6.85 -12.07 -23.89
CA ILE A 419 6.15 -10.89 -23.34
C ILE A 419 5.42 -11.21 -22.03
N LEU A 420 4.69 -12.32 -21.95
CA LEU A 420 3.83 -12.60 -20.78
C LEU A 420 4.62 -12.75 -19.45
N PRO A 421 5.81 -13.39 -19.40
CA PRO A 421 6.60 -13.45 -18.17
C PRO A 421 7.11 -12.08 -17.70
N LEU A 422 7.38 -11.14 -18.61
CA LEU A 422 7.79 -9.77 -18.24
C LEU A 422 6.66 -9.02 -17.53
N LEU A 423 5.41 -9.24 -17.94
CA LEU A 423 4.24 -8.60 -17.32
C LEU A 423 3.91 -9.18 -15.93
N MET A 424 4.39 -10.39 -15.63
CA MET A 424 4.29 -11.03 -14.31
C MET A 424 5.39 -10.60 -13.32
N GLN A 425 6.30 -9.70 -13.71
CA GLN A 425 7.35 -9.18 -12.82
C GLN A 425 6.72 -8.30 -11.71
N PRO A 426 6.88 -8.63 -10.41
CA PRO A 426 6.37 -7.78 -9.33
C PRO A 426 7.19 -6.49 -9.14
N THR A 427 8.39 -6.42 -9.75
CA THR A 427 9.28 -5.24 -9.74
C THR A 427 9.08 -4.31 -10.95
N LEU A 428 8.06 -4.57 -11.78
CA LEU A 428 7.79 -3.79 -12.99
C LEU A 428 7.17 -2.43 -12.64
N GLU A 429 7.83 -1.35 -13.04
CA GLU A 429 7.28 0.01 -12.89
C GLU A 429 6.01 0.18 -13.73
N ASP A 430 5.05 0.98 -13.27
CA ASP A 430 3.77 1.20 -13.97
C ASP A 430 3.98 1.74 -15.39
N GLN A 431 4.99 2.59 -15.59
CA GLN A 431 5.38 3.11 -16.90
C GLN A 431 5.96 2.02 -17.83
N GLU A 432 6.65 1.01 -17.27
CA GLU A 432 7.16 -0.14 -18.03
C GLU A 432 6.02 -1.12 -18.37
N ARG A 433 5.11 -1.36 -17.42
CA ARG A 433 3.86 -2.11 -17.60
C ARG A 433 3.04 -1.55 -18.75
N HIS A 434 2.79 -0.24 -18.74
CA HIS A 434 2.08 0.49 -19.80
C HIS A 434 2.69 0.32 -21.20
N LEU A 435 4.03 0.24 -21.28
CA LEU A 435 4.74 0.03 -22.55
C LEU A 435 4.61 -1.40 -23.05
N LEU A 436 4.69 -2.40 -22.16
CA LEU A 436 4.45 -3.80 -22.52
C LEU A 436 3.00 -4.04 -22.93
N VAL A 437 2.03 -3.43 -22.24
CA VAL A 437 0.61 -3.43 -22.62
C VAL A 437 0.42 -2.90 -24.03
N LYS A 438 1.05 -1.76 -24.38
CA LYS A 438 1.05 -1.20 -25.74
C LYS A 438 1.72 -2.08 -26.79
N VAL A 439 2.67 -2.94 -26.42
CA VAL A 439 3.21 -3.97 -27.32
C VAL A 439 2.15 -5.06 -27.54
N ILE A 440 1.59 -5.62 -26.46
CA ILE A 440 0.57 -6.68 -26.51
C ILE A 440 -0.59 -6.26 -27.39
N ASP A 441 -1.18 -5.08 -27.15
CA ASP A 441 -2.33 -4.57 -27.89
C ASP A 441 -2.09 -4.51 -29.41
N ARG A 442 -1.00 -3.87 -29.83
CA ARG A 442 -0.66 -3.74 -31.25
C ARG A 442 -0.27 -5.07 -31.90
N VAL A 443 0.30 -5.99 -31.12
CA VAL A 443 0.63 -7.35 -31.57
C VAL A 443 -0.65 -8.18 -31.76
N LEU A 444 -1.60 -8.13 -30.81
CA LEU A 444 -2.91 -8.78 -30.91
C LEU A 444 -3.65 -8.32 -32.17
N TYR A 445 -3.71 -7.01 -32.41
CA TYR A 445 -4.36 -6.44 -33.61
C TYR A 445 -3.75 -6.93 -34.93
N LYS A 446 -2.44 -7.22 -34.96
CA LYS A 446 -1.74 -7.69 -36.17
C LYS A 446 -1.81 -9.20 -36.35
N LEU A 447 -1.86 -9.97 -35.27
CA LEU A 447 -1.91 -11.43 -35.29
C LEU A 447 -3.32 -11.98 -35.59
N ASP A 448 -4.36 -11.26 -35.21
CA ASP A 448 -5.77 -11.60 -35.48
C ASP A 448 -6.10 -13.07 -35.09
N GLU A 449 -6.55 -13.93 -36.01
CA GLU A 449 -6.91 -15.31 -35.69
C GLU A 449 -5.77 -16.16 -35.08
N LEU A 450 -4.50 -15.80 -35.31
CA LEU A 450 -3.33 -16.53 -34.79
C LEU A 450 -3.23 -16.53 -33.26
N VAL A 451 -3.98 -15.66 -32.57
CA VAL A 451 -4.00 -15.58 -31.11
C VAL A 451 -4.83 -16.71 -30.47
N ARG A 452 -5.73 -17.36 -31.21
CA ARG A 452 -6.73 -18.32 -30.69
C ARG A 452 -6.15 -19.41 -29.78
N PRO A 453 -5.03 -20.10 -30.11
CA PRO A 453 -4.44 -21.12 -29.23
C PRO A 453 -3.86 -20.56 -27.92
N TYR A 454 -3.54 -19.26 -27.89
CA TYR A 454 -2.89 -18.59 -26.77
C TYR A 454 -3.86 -17.83 -25.86
N VAL A 455 -5.16 -17.75 -26.22
CA VAL A 455 -6.19 -17.01 -25.48
C VAL A 455 -6.20 -17.35 -23.99
N HIS A 456 -6.22 -18.63 -23.62
CA HIS A 456 -6.21 -19.05 -22.20
C HIS A 456 -4.91 -18.63 -21.49
N LYS A 457 -3.75 -18.75 -22.15
CA LYS A 457 -2.45 -18.34 -21.58
C LYS A 457 -2.35 -16.82 -21.36
N ILE A 458 -2.95 -16.04 -22.26
CA ILE A 458 -3.03 -14.57 -22.13
C ILE A 458 -4.00 -14.22 -20.99
N LEU A 459 -5.19 -14.83 -20.97
CA LEU A 459 -6.19 -14.59 -19.92
C LEU A 459 -5.64 -14.84 -18.51
N VAL A 460 -4.97 -15.97 -18.26
CA VAL A 460 -4.38 -16.29 -16.95
C VAL A 460 -3.41 -15.22 -16.43
N VAL A 461 -2.73 -14.49 -17.33
CA VAL A 461 -1.78 -13.42 -16.99
C VAL A 461 -2.46 -12.05 -16.86
N ILE A 462 -3.51 -11.79 -17.63
CA ILE A 462 -4.19 -10.48 -17.69
C ILE A 462 -5.38 -10.38 -16.73
N GLU A 463 -6.06 -11.49 -16.43
CA GLU A 463 -7.20 -11.56 -15.52
C GLU A 463 -6.93 -11.00 -14.11
N PRO A 464 -5.77 -11.27 -13.47
CA PRO A 464 -5.41 -10.65 -12.18
C PRO A 464 -5.38 -9.12 -12.22
N LEU A 465 -4.97 -8.51 -13.34
CA LEU A 465 -4.90 -7.05 -13.49
C LEU A 465 -6.28 -6.39 -13.37
N LEU A 466 -7.38 -7.13 -13.60
CA LEU A 466 -8.75 -6.61 -13.41
C LEU A 466 -9.12 -6.36 -11.94
N ILE A 467 -8.32 -6.86 -10.99
CA ILE A 467 -8.54 -6.78 -9.54
C ILE A 467 -7.40 -6.00 -8.83
N ASP A 468 -6.34 -5.61 -9.55
CA ASP A 468 -5.24 -4.78 -9.04
C ASP A 468 -5.77 -3.53 -8.31
N GLU A 469 -5.04 -3.04 -7.29
CA GLU A 469 -5.41 -1.85 -6.53
C GLU A 469 -5.27 -0.57 -7.36
N ASP A 470 -4.32 -0.54 -8.31
CA ASP A 470 -4.17 0.58 -9.23
C ASP A 470 -5.30 0.64 -10.27
N TYR A 471 -5.79 1.85 -10.50
CA TYR A 471 -6.79 2.12 -11.53
C TYR A 471 -6.24 1.93 -12.95
N TYR A 472 -4.99 2.32 -13.24
CA TYR A 472 -4.44 2.24 -14.59
C TYR A 472 -4.18 0.80 -15.01
N ALA A 473 -3.55 -0.02 -14.16
CA ALA A 473 -3.40 -1.46 -14.35
C ALA A 473 -4.76 -2.15 -14.64
N ARG A 474 -5.83 -1.77 -13.91
CA ARG A 474 -7.18 -2.26 -14.21
C ARG A 474 -7.70 -1.80 -15.57
N VAL A 475 -7.42 -0.58 -16.03
CA VAL A 475 -7.80 -0.10 -17.37
C VAL A 475 -7.07 -0.90 -18.45
N GLU A 476 -5.76 -1.06 -18.31
CA GLU A 476 -4.89 -1.80 -19.24
C GLU A 476 -5.32 -3.25 -19.42
N GLY A 477 -5.64 -3.95 -18.31
CA GLY A 477 -6.19 -5.31 -18.37
C GLY A 477 -7.52 -5.39 -19.14
N ARG A 478 -8.38 -4.37 -19.03
CA ARG A 478 -9.63 -4.29 -19.81
C ARG A 478 -9.37 -4.03 -21.28
N GLU A 479 -8.42 -3.17 -21.64
CA GLU A 479 -8.06 -2.90 -23.04
C GLU A 479 -7.53 -4.15 -23.73
N ILE A 480 -6.60 -4.88 -23.09
CA ILE A 480 -6.05 -6.13 -23.63
C ILE A 480 -7.14 -7.18 -23.81
N ILE A 481 -8.02 -7.41 -22.81
CA ILE A 481 -9.10 -8.41 -22.94
C ILE A 481 -10.12 -8.00 -23.99
N SER A 482 -10.44 -6.70 -24.10
CA SER A 482 -11.30 -6.17 -25.17
C SER A 482 -10.74 -6.50 -26.55
N ASN A 483 -9.46 -6.20 -26.80
CA ASN A 483 -8.88 -6.38 -28.13
C ASN A 483 -8.52 -7.85 -28.43
N LEU A 484 -8.16 -8.64 -27.40
CA LEU A 484 -8.09 -10.10 -27.48
C LEU A 484 -9.45 -10.70 -27.89
N SER A 485 -10.56 -10.21 -27.33
CA SER A 485 -11.90 -10.75 -27.64
C SER A 485 -12.33 -10.49 -29.08
N LYS A 486 -11.91 -9.34 -29.66
CA LYS A 486 -12.16 -9.00 -31.07
C LYS A 486 -11.36 -9.90 -32.03
N ALA A 487 -10.09 -10.16 -31.73
CA ALA A 487 -9.22 -11.03 -32.54
C ALA A 487 -9.56 -12.53 -32.39
N ALA A 488 -9.84 -13.00 -31.18
CA ALA A 488 -10.14 -14.41 -30.91
C ALA A 488 -11.56 -14.81 -31.32
N GLY A 489 -12.52 -13.88 -31.22
CA GLY A 489 -13.95 -14.11 -31.42
C GLY A 489 -14.64 -14.74 -30.20
N LEU A 490 -15.95 -14.51 -30.08
CA LEU A 490 -16.75 -14.88 -28.90
C LEU A 490 -16.67 -16.38 -28.56
N ALA A 491 -16.74 -17.26 -29.56
CA ALA A 491 -16.73 -18.71 -29.36
C ALA A 491 -15.43 -19.19 -28.69
N THR A 492 -14.28 -18.65 -29.10
CA THR A 492 -12.97 -18.95 -28.52
C THR A 492 -12.87 -18.42 -27.09
N MET A 493 -13.34 -17.19 -26.83
CA MET A 493 -13.35 -16.60 -25.49
C MET A 493 -14.22 -17.40 -24.52
N ILE A 494 -15.43 -17.81 -24.95
CA ILE A 494 -16.30 -18.69 -24.17
C ILE A 494 -15.62 -20.04 -23.92
N ALA A 495 -15.03 -20.67 -24.95
CA ALA A 495 -14.37 -21.97 -24.80
C ALA A 495 -13.20 -21.93 -23.79
N ALA A 496 -12.40 -20.86 -23.82
CA ALA A 496 -11.23 -20.69 -22.95
C ALA A 496 -11.59 -20.45 -21.47
N MET A 497 -12.65 -19.68 -21.18
CA MET A 497 -13.06 -19.32 -19.81
C MET A 497 -14.16 -20.22 -19.22
N ARG A 498 -14.80 -21.07 -20.02
CA ARG A 498 -15.89 -21.94 -19.54
C ARG A 498 -15.52 -22.86 -18.36
N PRO A 499 -14.31 -23.47 -18.29
CA PRO A 499 -13.90 -24.29 -17.15
C PRO A 499 -13.77 -23.49 -15.83
N ASP A 500 -13.53 -22.19 -15.92
CA ASP A 500 -13.25 -21.33 -14.77
C ASP A 500 -14.55 -20.84 -14.08
N ILE A 501 -15.70 -21.00 -14.73
CA ILE A 501 -17.01 -20.52 -14.25
C ILE A 501 -17.54 -21.31 -13.06
N ASP A 502 -17.33 -22.63 -13.05
CA ASP A 502 -17.69 -23.53 -11.94
C ASP A 502 -16.49 -24.07 -11.16
N ASN A 503 -15.33 -23.45 -11.34
CA ASN A 503 -14.14 -23.68 -10.52
C ASN A 503 -14.47 -23.51 -9.02
N ILE A 504 -13.86 -24.31 -8.16
CA ILE A 504 -14.09 -24.29 -6.72
C ILE A 504 -13.61 -22.95 -6.14
N ASP A 505 -12.49 -22.44 -6.64
CA ASP A 505 -11.90 -21.18 -6.19
C ASP A 505 -12.82 -19.99 -6.49
N GLU A 506 -13.00 -19.11 -5.49
CA GLU A 506 -13.77 -17.88 -5.62
C GLU A 506 -12.95 -16.75 -6.26
N TYR A 507 -11.62 -16.79 -6.16
CA TYR A 507 -10.74 -15.82 -6.82
C TYR A 507 -10.82 -15.94 -8.34
N VAL A 508 -10.61 -17.14 -8.89
CA VAL A 508 -10.73 -17.43 -10.33
C VAL A 508 -12.13 -17.06 -10.85
N ARG A 509 -13.21 -17.52 -10.18
CA ARG A 509 -14.58 -17.13 -10.56
C ARG A 509 -14.83 -15.62 -10.50
N ASN A 510 -14.09 -14.86 -9.69
CA ASN A 510 -14.19 -13.40 -9.60
C ASN A 510 -13.44 -12.70 -10.74
N THR A 511 -12.23 -13.15 -11.10
CA THR A 511 -11.48 -12.60 -12.24
C THR A 511 -12.21 -12.90 -13.55
N THR A 512 -12.63 -14.14 -13.76
CA THR A 512 -13.35 -14.59 -14.96
C THR A 512 -14.69 -13.86 -15.11
N ALA A 513 -15.41 -13.58 -14.01
CA ALA A 513 -16.64 -12.79 -14.08
C ALA A 513 -16.41 -11.34 -14.55
N ARG A 514 -15.27 -10.74 -14.20
CA ARG A 514 -14.86 -9.43 -14.73
C ARG A 514 -14.38 -9.53 -16.18
N ALA A 515 -13.64 -10.58 -16.54
CA ALA A 515 -13.19 -10.79 -17.92
C ALA A 515 -14.39 -10.90 -18.87
N PHE A 516 -15.43 -11.66 -18.52
CA PHE A 516 -16.65 -11.74 -19.32
C PHE A 516 -17.41 -10.41 -19.45
N SER A 517 -17.39 -9.52 -18.45
CA SER A 517 -18.02 -8.20 -18.63
C SER A 517 -17.25 -7.31 -19.61
N VAL A 518 -15.93 -7.44 -19.67
CA VAL A 518 -15.10 -6.79 -20.71
C VAL A 518 -15.36 -7.39 -22.09
N VAL A 519 -15.50 -8.72 -22.20
CA VAL A 519 -15.89 -9.36 -23.47
C VAL A 519 -17.28 -8.89 -23.93
N ALA A 520 -18.23 -8.71 -22.99
CA ALA A 520 -19.55 -8.15 -23.29
C ALA A 520 -19.50 -6.69 -23.75
N SER A 521 -18.60 -5.86 -23.21
CA SER A 521 -18.43 -4.48 -23.68
C SER A 521 -17.74 -4.38 -25.03
N ALA A 522 -16.88 -5.35 -25.38
CA ALA A 522 -16.13 -5.37 -26.64
C ALA A 522 -16.89 -6.00 -27.82
N LEU A 523 -17.71 -7.04 -27.58
CA LEU A 523 -18.47 -7.77 -28.61
C LEU A 523 -19.98 -7.50 -28.56
N GLY A 524 -20.45 -6.73 -27.57
CA GLY A 524 -21.84 -6.40 -27.34
C GLY A 524 -22.57 -7.40 -26.43
N ILE A 525 -23.42 -6.88 -25.54
CA ILE A 525 -24.27 -7.67 -24.63
C ILE A 525 -25.12 -8.72 -25.39
N PRO A 526 -25.79 -8.42 -26.52
CA PRO A 526 -26.69 -9.38 -27.20
C PRO A 526 -26.03 -10.71 -27.55
N ALA A 527 -24.76 -10.67 -27.95
CA ALA A 527 -24.01 -11.87 -28.33
C ALA A 527 -23.76 -12.81 -27.13
N LEU A 528 -23.68 -12.26 -25.91
CA LEU A 528 -23.47 -13.04 -24.68
C LEU A 528 -24.79 -13.53 -24.03
N LEU A 529 -25.95 -12.96 -24.37
CA LEU A 529 -27.23 -13.31 -23.73
C LEU A 529 -27.57 -14.81 -23.74
N PRO A 530 -27.41 -15.58 -24.85
CA PRO A 530 -27.72 -17.01 -24.86
C PRO A 530 -26.81 -17.81 -23.90
N PHE A 531 -25.55 -17.40 -23.81
CA PHE A 531 -24.56 -17.99 -22.91
C PHE A 531 -24.89 -17.67 -21.45
N LEU A 532 -25.19 -16.42 -21.11
CA LEU A 532 -25.61 -16.01 -19.77
C LEU A 532 -26.86 -16.77 -19.33
N LYS A 533 -27.87 -16.88 -20.19
CA LYS A 533 -29.10 -17.65 -19.89
C LYS A 533 -28.77 -19.10 -19.53
N ALA A 534 -27.91 -19.76 -20.31
CA ALA A 534 -27.50 -21.14 -20.05
C ALA A 534 -26.67 -21.31 -18.75
N VAL A 535 -25.81 -20.35 -18.42
CA VAL A 535 -24.97 -20.38 -17.21
C VAL A 535 -25.79 -20.07 -15.95
N CYS A 536 -26.59 -18.99 -15.96
CA CYS A 536 -27.46 -18.61 -14.84
C CYS A 536 -28.51 -19.68 -14.51
N GLN A 537 -29.01 -20.41 -15.52
CA GLN A 537 -29.99 -21.50 -15.36
C GLN A 537 -29.35 -22.90 -15.28
N SER A 538 -28.02 -22.98 -15.11
CA SER A 538 -27.29 -24.26 -15.04
C SER A 538 -27.73 -25.09 -13.84
N LYS A 539 -28.17 -26.32 -14.10
CA LYS A 539 -28.50 -27.32 -13.05
C LYS A 539 -27.28 -28.10 -12.54
N LYS A 540 -26.09 -27.90 -13.12
CA LYS A 540 -24.88 -28.70 -12.80
C LYS A 540 -24.21 -28.27 -11.50
N SER A 541 -24.08 -26.97 -11.28
CA SER A 541 -23.31 -26.40 -10.17
C SER A 541 -23.91 -25.05 -9.78
N TRP A 542 -24.08 -24.81 -8.47
CA TRP A 542 -24.53 -23.51 -7.98
C TRP A 542 -23.45 -22.44 -8.19
N GLN A 543 -22.17 -22.85 -8.26
CA GLN A 543 -21.03 -22.01 -8.63
C GLN A 543 -21.22 -21.39 -10.01
N ALA A 544 -21.62 -22.18 -11.02
CA ALA A 544 -21.92 -21.65 -12.35
C ALA A 544 -23.03 -20.59 -12.30
N ARG A 545 -24.14 -20.87 -11.61
CA ARG A 545 -25.24 -19.91 -11.46
C ARG A 545 -24.79 -18.62 -10.79
N HIS A 546 -24.03 -18.73 -9.69
CA HIS A 546 -23.45 -17.60 -8.97
C HIS A 546 -22.52 -16.77 -9.86
N THR A 547 -21.61 -17.40 -10.60
CA THR A 547 -20.68 -16.71 -11.50
C THR A 547 -21.41 -16.06 -12.68
N GLY A 548 -22.39 -16.73 -13.29
CA GLY A 548 -23.22 -16.17 -14.36
C GLY A 548 -23.94 -14.89 -13.94
N ILE A 549 -24.56 -14.91 -12.76
CA ILE A 549 -25.23 -13.73 -12.20
C ILE A 549 -24.21 -12.64 -11.83
N LYS A 550 -23.02 -13.02 -11.34
CA LYS A 550 -21.91 -12.09 -11.10
C LYS A 550 -21.37 -11.44 -12.39
N ILE A 551 -21.40 -12.13 -13.54
CA ILE A 551 -21.10 -11.52 -14.85
C ILE A 551 -22.12 -10.42 -15.15
N VAL A 552 -23.42 -10.68 -14.95
CA VAL A 552 -24.48 -9.64 -15.14
C VAL A 552 -24.25 -8.43 -14.22
N GLN A 553 -23.82 -8.65 -12.97
CA GLN A 553 -23.42 -7.56 -12.08
C GLN A 553 -22.25 -6.74 -12.63
N GLN A 554 -21.18 -7.40 -13.11
CA GLN A 554 -20.01 -6.69 -13.64
C GLN A 554 -20.30 -6.01 -14.99
N ILE A 555 -21.24 -6.53 -15.78
CA ILE A 555 -21.79 -5.87 -16.97
C ILE A 555 -22.48 -4.56 -16.58
N ALA A 556 -23.34 -4.58 -15.55
CA ALA A 556 -24.01 -3.38 -15.04
C ALA A 556 -23.00 -2.30 -14.59
N ILE A 557 -21.98 -2.70 -13.83
CA ILE A 557 -20.94 -1.79 -13.30
C ILE A 557 -20.04 -1.23 -14.41
N LEU A 558 -19.67 -2.04 -15.42
CA LEU A 558 -18.73 -1.62 -16.46
C LEU A 558 -19.37 -0.81 -17.58
N ILE A 559 -20.62 -1.12 -17.94
CA ILE A 559 -21.32 -0.50 -19.08
C ILE A 559 -22.22 0.67 -18.62
N GLY A 560 -22.68 0.67 -17.37
CA GLY A 560 -23.50 1.74 -16.82
C GLY A 560 -24.81 1.93 -17.59
N CYS A 561 -25.16 3.18 -17.91
CA CYS A 561 -26.42 3.54 -18.56
C CYS A 561 -26.66 2.87 -19.93
N ALA A 562 -25.61 2.45 -20.63
CA ALA A 562 -25.74 1.75 -21.92
C ALA A 562 -26.31 0.32 -21.79
N VAL A 563 -26.61 -0.16 -20.57
CA VAL A 563 -27.35 -1.41 -20.34
C VAL A 563 -28.85 -1.30 -20.67
N LEU A 564 -29.43 -0.09 -20.67
CA LEU A 564 -30.88 0.14 -20.84
C LEU A 564 -31.56 -0.68 -21.97
N PRO A 565 -31.02 -0.76 -23.22
CA PRO A 565 -31.66 -1.52 -24.31
C PRO A 565 -31.71 -3.04 -24.09
N HIS A 566 -30.97 -3.55 -23.10
CA HIS A 566 -30.86 -4.98 -22.78
C HIS A 566 -31.25 -5.29 -21.33
N LEU A 567 -31.69 -4.28 -20.57
CA LEU A 567 -32.02 -4.37 -19.15
C LEU A 567 -33.05 -5.46 -18.88
N ARG A 568 -34.18 -5.44 -19.60
CA ARG A 568 -35.24 -6.45 -19.50
C ARG A 568 -34.69 -7.87 -19.69
N SER A 569 -33.95 -8.11 -20.76
CA SER A 569 -33.35 -9.42 -21.05
C SER A 569 -32.37 -9.89 -19.96
N LEU A 570 -31.63 -8.96 -19.34
CA LEU A 570 -30.72 -9.28 -18.24
C LEU A 570 -31.47 -9.57 -16.93
N VAL A 571 -32.55 -8.84 -16.63
CA VAL A 571 -33.41 -9.10 -15.46
C VAL A 571 -34.12 -10.45 -15.59
N GLU A 572 -34.73 -10.73 -16.74
CA GLU A 572 -35.36 -12.03 -17.06
C GLU A 572 -34.36 -13.21 -17.01
N ILE A 573 -33.06 -12.96 -17.21
CA ILE A 573 -32.00 -13.99 -17.08
C ILE A 573 -31.61 -14.27 -15.63
N ILE A 574 -31.82 -13.34 -14.69
CA ILE A 574 -31.38 -13.48 -13.29
C ILE A 574 -32.52 -13.62 -12.27
N GLU A 575 -33.77 -13.31 -12.62
CA GLU A 575 -34.91 -13.30 -11.70
C GLU A 575 -35.10 -14.62 -10.92
N HIS A 576 -34.85 -15.78 -11.55
CA HIS A 576 -34.97 -17.08 -10.90
C HIS A 576 -33.96 -17.29 -9.77
N GLY A 577 -32.83 -16.56 -9.78
CA GLY A 577 -31.79 -16.60 -8.76
C GLY A 577 -32.26 -16.08 -7.39
N LEU A 578 -33.33 -15.29 -7.34
CA LEU A 578 -33.95 -14.84 -6.08
C LEU A 578 -34.60 -16.00 -5.31
N ASN A 579 -35.06 -17.03 -6.01
CA ASN A 579 -35.72 -18.22 -5.46
C ASN A 579 -34.79 -19.44 -5.37
N ASP A 580 -33.49 -19.27 -5.62
CA ASP A 580 -32.50 -20.36 -5.53
C ASP A 580 -32.41 -20.92 -4.10
N GLU A 581 -32.18 -22.23 -3.95
CA GLU A 581 -31.94 -22.87 -2.64
C GLU A 581 -30.71 -22.31 -1.93
N ASN A 582 -29.66 -21.98 -2.69
CA ASN A 582 -28.40 -21.52 -2.14
C ASN A 582 -28.43 -20.02 -1.81
N GLN A 583 -28.20 -19.71 -0.54
CA GLN A 583 -28.10 -18.35 -0.02
C GLN A 583 -27.12 -17.45 -0.79
N LYS A 584 -25.94 -17.96 -1.21
CA LYS A 584 -24.97 -17.17 -1.96
C LYS A 584 -25.54 -16.69 -3.30
N VAL A 585 -26.32 -17.55 -3.98
CA VAL A 585 -26.96 -17.22 -5.26
C VAL A 585 -28.07 -16.16 -5.06
N ARG A 586 -28.92 -16.31 -4.04
CA ARG A 586 -29.94 -15.28 -3.71
C ARG A 586 -29.30 -13.91 -3.42
N THR A 587 -28.23 -13.89 -2.62
CA THR A 587 -27.50 -12.66 -2.28
C THR A 587 -26.91 -11.98 -3.52
N ILE A 588 -26.15 -12.70 -4.37
CA ILE A 588 -25.57 -12.09 -5.57
C ILE A 588 -26.64 -11.63 -6.56
N THR A 589 -27.78 -12.33 -6.66
CA THR A 589 -28.91 -11.92 -7.51
C THR A 589 -29.46 -10.57 -7.09
N ALA A 590 -29.78 -10.38 -5.81
CA ALA A 590 -30.26 -9.10 -5.30
C ALA A 590 -29.19 -7.99 -5.45
N LEU A 591 -27.91 -8.29 -5.22
CA LEU A 591 -26.81 -7.33 -5.48
C LEU A 591 -26.61 -7.01 -6.98
N SER A 592 -27.04 -7.89 -7.88
CA SER A 592 -27.00 -7.67 -9.33
C SER A 592 -28.17 -6.82 -9.80
N LEU A 593 -29.37 -7.06 -9.26
CA LEU A 593 -30.54 -6.19 -9.47
C LEU A 593 -30.29 -4.77 -8.94
N ALA A 594 -29.65 -4.63 -7.76
CA ALA A 594 -29.23 -3.34 -7.24
C ALA A 594 -28.28 -2.60 -8.21
N ALA A 595 -27.30 -3.30 -8.79
CA ALA A 595 -26.35 -2.72 -9.75
C ALA A 595 -27.00 -2.37 -11.09
N LEU A 596 -27.96 -3.19 -11.57
CA LEU A 596 -28.74 -2.89 -12.77
C LEU A 596 -29.66 -1.67 -12.56
N ALA A 597 -30.29 -1.54 -11.39
CA ALA A 597 -31.12 -0.39 -11.05
C ALA A 597 -30.28 0.90 -10.88
N GLU A 598 -29.11 0.81 -10.24
CA GLU A 598 -28.13 1.91 -10.15
C GLU A 598 -27.64 2.35 -11.55
N ALA A 599 -27.40 1.41 -12.46
CA ALA A 599 -26.98 1.69 -13.82
C ALA A 599 -28.09 2.24 -14.73
N ALA A 600 -29.35 1.87 -14.49
CA ALA A 600 -30.51 2.29 -15.28
C ALA A 600 -31.07 3.66 -14.87
N ALA A 601 -30.79 4.12 -13.65
CA ALA A 601 -31.40 5.31 -13.07
C ALA A 601 -31.24 6.58 -13.94
N PRO A 602 -32.31 7.38 -14.13
CA PRO A 602 -33.65 7.28 -13.51
C PRO A 602 -34.67 6.40 -14.26
N TYR A 603 -34.28 5.70 -15.33
CA TYR A 603 -35.21 5.00 -16.22
C TYR A 603 -35.29 3.48 -15.96
N GLY A 604 -36.21 2.79 -16.66
CA GLY A 604 -36.19 1.33 -16.77
C GLY A 604 -37.01 0.54 -15.73
N ILE A 605 -37.87 1.20 -14.93
CA ILE A 605 -38.72 0.54 -13.93
C ILE A 605 -39.55 -0.63 -14.48
N GLU A 606 -40.06 -0.52 -15.72
CA GLU A 606 -40.80 -1.57 -16.42
C GLU A 606 -40.06 -2.90 -16.49
N SER A 607 -38.72 -2.87 -16.54
CA SER A 607 -37.89 -4.08 -16.59
C SER A 607 -37.78 -4.80 -15.26
N PHE A 608 -38.21 -4.19 -14.14
CA PHE A 608 -38.09 -4.74 -12.79
C PHE A 608 -39.41 -5.30 -12.23
N ASP A 609 -40.55 -5.17 -12.93
CA ASP A 609 -41.86 -5.61 -12.42
C ASP A 609 -41.88 -7.07 -11.95
N SER A 610 -41.29 -7.99 -12.75
CA SER A 610 -41.23 -9.42 -12.42
C SER A 610 -40.46 -9.74 -11.12
N VAL A 611 -39.47 -8.91 -10.76
CA VAL A 611 -38.64 -9.11 -9.57
C VAL A 611 -39.16 -8.40 -8.32
N LEU A 612 -40.06 -7.42 -8.45
CA LEU A 612 -40.65 -6.72 -7.30
C LEU A 612 -41.27 -7.73 -6.32
N LYS A 613 -42.24 -8.53 -6.76
CA LYS A 613 -43.00 -9.46 -5.89
C LYS A 613 -42.10 -10.49 -5.18
N PRO A 614 -41.11 -11.15 -5.84
CA PRO A 614 -40.10 -11.95 -5.17
C PRO A 614 -39.27 -11.19 -4.11
N LEU A 615 -38.81 -9.97 -4.41
CA LEU A 615 -38.04 -9.15 -3.46
C LEU A 615 -38.88 -8.80 -2.22
N TRP A 616 -40.13 -8.37 -2.41
CA TRP A 616 -41.07 -8.05 -1.32
C TRP A 616 -41.32 -9.23 -0.38
N LYS A 617 -41.55 -10.43 -0.94
CA LYS A 617 -41.67 -11.66 -0.16
C LYS A 617 -40.38 -11.94 0.61
N GLY A 618 -39.23 -11.82 -0.06
CA GLY A 618 -37.90 -12.08 0.49
C GLY A 618 -37.53 -11.19 1.68
N ILE A 619 -37.84 -9.90 1.65
CA ILE A 619 -37.54 -8.96 2.76
C ILE A 619 -38.35 -9.30 4.01
N ARG A 620 -39.58 -9.79 3.86
CA ARG A 620 -40.40 -10.23 5.00
C ARG A 620 -39.98 -11.61 5.55
N SER A 621 -39.42 -12.50 4.71
CA SER A 621 -39.04 -13.87 5.12
C SER A 621 -37.57 -14.08 5.50
N HIS A 622 -36.64 -13.31 4.95
CA HIS A 622 -35.19 -13.50 5.14
C HIS A 622 -34.61 -12.57 6.22
N ARG A 623 -33.44 -12.93 6.74
CA ARG A 623 -32.69 -12.17 7.76
C ARG A 623 -31.18 -12.16 7.43
N GLY A 624 -30.41 -11.31 8.11
CA GLY A 624 -28.96 -11.19 7.93
C GLY A 624 -28.55 -10.77 6.51
N LYS A 625 -27.43 -11.28 6.00
CA LYS A 625 -26.83 -10.82 4.73
C LYS A 625 -27.74 -10.94 3.49
N VAL A 626 -28.73 -11.86 3.49
CA VAL A 626 -29.72 -11.94 2.39
C VAL A 626 -30.68 -10.77 2.45
N LEU A 627 -31.21 -10.47 3.64
CA LEU A 627 -32.09 -9.32 3.88
C LEU A 627 -31.37 -8.03 3.50
N ALA A 628 -30.09 -7.89 3.87
CA ALA A 628 -29.27 -6.74 3.48
C ALA A 628 -29.19 -6.58 1.95
N ALA A 629 -28.89 -7.65 1.20
CA ALA A 629 -28.85 -7.59 -0.26
C ALA A 629 -30.22 -7.26 -0.90
N PHE A 630 -31.32 -7.78 -0.35
CA PHE A 630 -32.68 -7.50 -0.83
C PHE A 630 -33.12 -6.06 -0.52
N LEU A 631 -32.82 -5.55 0.69
CA LEU A 631 -33.03 -4.15 1.06
C LEU A 631 -32.22 -3.22 0.14
N LYS A 632 -30.96 -3.56 -0.17
CA LYS A 632 -30.15 -2.82 -1.14
C LYS A 632 -30.83 -2.80 -2.51
N ALA A 633 -31.31 -3.95 -3.01
CA ALA A 633 -32.00 -4.01 -4.30
C ALA A 633 -33.21 -3.07 -4.34
N ILE A 634 -34.11 -3.12 -3.34
CA ILE A 634 -35.28 -2.24 -3.32
C ILE A 634 -34.90 -0.77 -3.15
N GLY A 635 -33.89 -0.43 -2.36
CA GLY A 635 -33.43 0.97 -2.21
C GLY A 635 -32.93 1.61 -3.51
N PHE A 636 -32.39 0.83 -4.45
CA PHE A 636 -32.05 1.32 -5.79
C PHE A 636 -33.22 1.31 -6.78
N ILE A 637 -34.27 0.50 -6.54
CA ILE A 637 -35.45 0.45 -7.42
C ILE A 637 -36.49 1.53 -7.03
N ILE A 638 -36.65 1.87 -5.75
CA ILE A 638 -37.61 2.91 -5.29
C ILE A 638 -37.46 4.25 -6.04
N PRO A 639 -36.24 4.80 -6.26
CA PRO A 639 -36.06 6.04 -7.03
C PRO A 639 -36.41 5.96 -8.53
N LEU A 640 -36.69 4.77 -9.06
CA LEU A 640 -37.13 4.56 -10.45
C LEU A 640 -38.66 4.56 -10.58
N MET A 641 -39.40 4.54 -9.47
CA MET A 641 -40.86 4.44 -9.44
C MET A 641 -41.54 5.81 -9.46
N ASP A 642 -42.77 5.86 -9.98
CA ASP A 642 -43.62 7.04 -9.82
C ASP A 642 -43.88 7.35 -8.34
N ALA A 643 -44.04 8.63 -8.01
CA ALA A 643 -44.13 9.13 -6.64
C ALA A 643 -45.17 8.42 -5.75
N ILE A 644 -46.30 7.98 -6.32
CA ILE A 644 -47.36 7.24 -5.60
C ILE A 644 -46.86 5.86 -5.16
N TYR A 645 -46.26 5.10 -6.09
CA TYR A 645 -45.70 3.78 -5.80
C TYR A 645 -44.47 3.89 -4.89
N ALA A 646 -43.60 4.88 -5.13
CA ALA A 646 -42.45 5.16 -4.28
C ALA A 646 -42.86 5.46 -2.83
N SER A 647 -43.91 6.26 -2.60
CA SER A 647 -44.42 6.55 -1.27
C SER A 647 -44.96 5.31 -0.56
N TYR A 648 -45.80 4.53 -1.25
CA TYR A 648 -46.37 3.27 -0.72
C TYR A 648 -45.27 2.27 -0.32
N TYR A 649 -44.33 2.00 -1.23
CA TYR A 649 -43.26 1.05 -0.99
C TYR A 649 -42.21 1.55 0.01
N THR A 650 -41.96 2.86 0.09
CA THR A 650 -41.11 3.44 1.13
C THR A 650 -41.71 3.19 2.51
N LYS A 651 -43.01 3.48 2.72
CA LYS A 651 -43.70 3.28 4.01
C LYS A 651 -43.62 1.82 4.47
N GLU A 652 -43.80 0.86 3.55
CA GLU A 652 -43.66 -0.58 3.81
C GLU A 652 -42.22 -1.03 4.14
N VAL A 653 -41.21 -0.54 3.43
CA VAL A 653 -39.79 -0.88 3.70
C VAL A 653 -39.30 -0.22 4.99
N MET A 654 -39.78 0.98 5.32
CA MET A 654 -39.28 1.76 6.45
C MET A 654 -39.50 1.05 7.79
N VAL A 655 -40.63 0.35 7.98
CA VAL A 655 -40.88 -0.49 9.16
C VAL A 655 -39.77 -1.54 9.36
N ILE A 656 -39.25 -2.08 8.26
CA ILE A 656 -38.20 -3.09 8.27
C ILE A 656 -36.82 -2.45 8.44
N LEU A 657 -36.57 -1.28 7.81
CA LEU A 657 -35.35 -0.51 8.03
C LEU A 657 -35.19 -0.10 9.51
N ILE A 658 -36.22 0.49 10.12
CA ILE A 658 -36.22 0.91 11.53
C ILE A 658 -35.87 -0.26 12.45
N ARG A 659 -36.44 -1.46 12.21
CA ARG A 659 -36.08 -2.69 12.94
C ARG A 659 -34.59 -3.03 12.82
N GLU A 660 -34.00 -2.87 11.62
CA GLU A 660 -32.59 -3.16 11.37
C GLU A 660 -31.64 -2.02 11.77
N PHE A 661 -32.11 -0.84 12.20
CA PHE A 661 -31.25 0.25 12.72
C PHE A 661 -30.41 -0.21 13.93
N GLN A 662 -30.98 -1.09 14.75
CA GLN A 662 -30.36 -1.69 15.94
C GLN A 662 -29.41 -2.86 15.60
N SER A 663 -29.31 -3.27 14.33
CA SER A 663 -28.49 -4.41 13.92
C SER A 663 -27.01 -4.20 14.26
N PRO A 664 -26.31 -5.20 14.85
CA PRO A 664 -24.89 -5.08 15.17
C PRO A 664 -23.97 -5.19 13.93
N ASP A 665 -24.49 -5.65 12.78
CA ASP A 665 -23.71 -5.87 11.55
C ASP A 665 -23.45 -4.54 10.82
N GLU A 666 -22.16 -4.17 10.68
CA GLU A 666 -21.72 -2.97 9.98
C GLU A 666 -22.13 -2.96 8.49
N GLU A 667 -22.14 -4.13 7.82
CA GLU A 667 -22.57 -4.22 6.42
C GLU A 667 -24.07 -3.92 6.30
N MET A 668 -24.88 -4.42 7.26
CA MET A 668 -26.31 -4.11 7.33
C MET A 668 -26.51 -2.61 7.58
N LYS A 669 -25.85 -2.03 8.58
CA LYS A 669 -25.96 -0.58 8.88
C LYS A 669 -25.63 0.29 7.68
N LYS A 670 -24.55 -0.01 6.96
CA LYS A 670 -24.15 0.73 5.76
C LYS A 670 -25.20 0.65 4.65
N ILE A 671 -25.78 -0.52 4.43
CA ILE A 671 -26.87 -0.71 3.46
C ILE A 671 -28.11 0.05 3.90
N VAL A 672 -28.53 -0.12 5.15
CA VAL A 672 -29.71 0.54 5.73
C VAL A 672 -29.59 2.07 5.62
N LEU A 673 -28.44 2.66 5.97
CA LEU A 673 -28.19 4.11 5.76
C LEU A 673 -28.29 4.52 4.29
N LYS A 674 -27.73 3.73 3.37
CA LYS A 674 -27.81 4.00 1.92
C LYS A 674 -29.25 3.91 1.40
N VAL A 675 -30.05 2.96 1.87
CA VAL A 675 -31.46 2.80 1.50
C VAL A 675 -32.30 3.94 2.09
N VAL A 676 -32.07 4.34 3.36
CA VAL A 676 -32.72 5.52 3.96
C VAL A 676 -32.42 6.78 3.15
N LYS A 677 -31.14 6.99 2.76
CA LYS A 677 -30.73 8.10 1.87
C LYS A 677 -31.57 8.10 0.58
N GLN A 678 -31.69 6.95 -0.08
CA GLN A 678 -32.43 6.81 -1.34
C GLN A 678 -33.94 7.04 -1.20
N CYS A 679 -34.57 6.42 -0.19
CA CYS A 679 -35.99 6.59 0.08
C CYS A 679 -36.34 8.06 0.34
N VAL A 680 -35.54 8.74 1.18
CA VAL A 680 -35.74 10.15 1.51
C VAL A 680 -35.51 11.08 0.31
N SER A 681 -34.52 10.80 -0.53
CA SER A 681 -34.32 11.57 -1.78
C SER A 681 -35.50 11.47 -2.76
N THR A 682 -36.28 10.39 -2.72
CA THR A 682 -37.33 10.10 -3.72
C THR A 682 -38.51 11.07 -3.62
N GLU A 683 -39.15 11.37 -4.75
CA GLU A 683 -40.36 12.19 -4.81
C GLU A 683 -41.58 11.38 -4.32
N GLY A 684 -42.48 12.01 -3.56
CA GLY A 684 -43.64 11.35 -2.95
C GLY A 684 -43.47 10.92 -1.47
N VAL A 685 -42.28 11.02 -0.90
CA VAL A 685 -42.09 10.88 0.56
C VAL A 685 -42.28 12.23 1.25
N GLU A 686 -43.29 12.32 2.10
CA GLU A 686 -43.70 13.54 2.82
C GLU A 686 -42.71 13.88 3.95
N ALA A 687 -42.41 15.18 4.13
CA ALA A 687 -41.50 15.64 5.18
C ALA A 687 -42.00 15.29 6.60
N ASP A 688 -43.32 15.36 6.83
CA ASP A 688 -43.93 15.06 8.14
C ASP A 688 -43.79 13.58 8.52
N TYR A 689 -43.88 12.68 7.55
CA TYR A 689 -43.61 11.25 7.76
C TYR A 689 -42.16 11.02 8.21
N ILE A 690 -41.20 11.71 7.58
CA ILE A 690 -39.79 11.62 7.96
C ILE A 690 -39.59 12.16 9.39
N ARG A 691 -40.18 13.32 9.73
CA ARG A 691 -40.06 13.96 11.07
C ARG A 691 -40.51 13.05 12.22
N ASN A 692 -41.65 12.37 12.02
CA ASN A 692 -42.32 11.61 13.07
C ASN A 692 -41.76 10.19 13.20
N ASP A 693 -41.63 9.46 12.08
CA ASP A 693 -41.37 8.02 12.13
C ASP A 693 -39.89 7.66 11.92
N ILE A 694 -39.14 8.48 11.16
CA ILE A 694 -37.76 8.16 10.76
C ILE A 694 -36.74 8.87 11.64
N LEU A 695 -36.87 10.19 11.85
CA LEU A 695 -35.86 10.97 12.58
C LEU A 695 -35.59 10.48 14.01
N PRO A 696 -36.58 10.16 14.86
CA PRO A 696 -36.30 9.81 16.25
C PRO A 696 -35.44 8.54 16.36
N GLU A 697 -35.80 7.50 15.60
CA GLU A 697 -35.04 6.25 15.58
C GLU A 697 -33.72 6.38 14.82
N PHE A 698 -33.62 7.26 13.81
CA PHE A 698 -32.35 7.52 13.11
C PHE A 698 -31.30 8.13 14.05
N PHE A 699 -31.66 9.20 14.76
CA PHE A 699 -30.74 9.86 15.71
C PHE A 699 -30.38 8.92 16.87
N ARG A 700 -31.38 8.28 17.49
CA ARG A 700 -31.18 7.34 18.60
C ARG A 700 -30.19 6.21 18.31
N ASN A 701 -30.21 5.65 17.10
CA ASN A 701 -29.44 4.44 16.76
C ASN A 701 -28.13 4.75 16.00
N PHE A 702 -28.07 5.81 15.19
CA PHE A 702 -26.89 6.13 14.38
C PHE A 702 -26.04 7.30 14.91
N TRP A 703 -26.62 8.30 15.59
CA TRP A 703 -25.86 9.42 16.16
C TRP A 703 -25.24 9.06 17.53
N VAL A 704 -24.51 7.95 17.56
CA VAL A 704 -23.83 7.42 18.76
C VAL A 704 -22.32 7.61 18.61
N ARG A 705 -21.62 7.99 19.70
CA ARG A 705 -20.15 8.21 19.74
C ARG A 705 -19.31 7.13 19.03
N ARG A 706 -19.74 5.86 19.06
CA ARG A 706 -19.08 4.75 18.33
C ARG A 706 -19.05 4.92 16.81
N MET A 707 -20.10 5.50 16.21
CA MET A 707 -20.20 5.74 14.76
C MET A 707 -19.28 6.87 14.29
N ALA A 708 -18.88 7.79 15.17
CA ALA A 708 -17.93 8.86 14.84
C ALA A 708 -16.47 8.37 14.74
N LEU A 709 -16.13 7.27 15.42
CA LEU A 709 -14.80 6.64 15.35
C LEU A 709 -14.60 5.86 14.03
N ASP A 710 -15.68 5.37 13.43
CA ASP A 710 -15.62 4.61 12.18
C ASP A 710 -15.58 5.53 10.95
N ARG A 711 -14.37 5.76 10.44
CA ARG A 711 -14.12 6.53 9.21
C ARG A 711 -14.85 6.01 7.97
N ARG A 712 -15.28 4.73 7.92
CA ARG A 712 -16.00 4.14 6.77
C ARG A 712 -17.49 4.48 6.79
N ASN A 713 -18.13 4.38 7.95
CA ASN A 713 -19.56 4.65 8.10
C ASN A 713 -19.87 6.12 8.43
N TYR A 714 -18.96 6.86 9.05
CA TYR A 714 -19.11 8.30 9.34
C TYR A 714 -19.50 9.11 8.08
N LYS A 715 -18.78 8.93 6.97
CA LYS A 715 -19.09 9.65 5.71
C LYS A 715 -20.52 9.35 5.22
N GLN A 716 -20.92 8.08 5.24
CA GLN A 716 -22.27 7.66 4.84
C GLN A 716 -23.34 8.23 5.77
N LEU A 717 -23.08 8.29 7.08
CA LEU A 717 -24.00 8.88 8.07
C LEU A 717 -24.19 10.38 7.85
N VAL A 718 -23.10 11.14 7.67
CA VAL A 718 -23.15 12.58 7.37
C VAL A 718 -23.90 12.84 6.07
N GLU A 719 -23.54 12.15 4.98
CA GLU A 719 -24.24 12.25 3.70
C GLU A 719 -25.74 11.94 3.81
N THR A 720 -26.12 10.93 4.60
CA THR A 720 -27.52 10.55 4.79
C THR A 720 -28.27 11.61 5.60
N THR A 721 -27.63 12.17 6.63
CA THR A 721 -28.21 13.25 7.44
C THR A 721 -28.41 14.54 6.62
N VAL A 722 -27.51 14.83 5.68
CA VAL A 722 -27.65 15.97 4.75
C VAL A 722 -28.84 15.80 3.79
N GLU A 723 -29.05 14.62 3.19
CA GLU A 723 -30.24 14.43 2.33
C GLU A 723 -31.55 14.50 3.13
N ILE A 724 -31.53 14.05 4.39
CA ILE A 724 -32.66 14.19 5.30
C ILE A 724 -32.94 15.68 5.60
N ALA A 725 -31.89 16.48 5.85
CA ALA A 725 -32.03 17.93 6.03
C ALA A 725 -32.57 18.64 4.77
N ASN A 726 -32.21 18.18 3.57
CA ASN A 726 -32.71 18.71 2.30
C ASN A 726 -34.24 18.52 2.13
N LYS A 727 -34.84 17.50 2.76
CA LYS A 727 -36.28 17.19 2.67
C LYS A 727 -37.10 17.69 3.84
N VAL A 728 -36.56 17.56 5.06
CA VAL A 728 -37.25 17.97 6.29
C VAL A 728 -37.08 19.46 6.59
N GLY A 729 -35.92 20.02 6.26
CA GLY A 729 -35.49 21.34 6.69
C GLY A 729 -34.27 21.26 7.62
N VAL A 730 -33.46 22.32 7.61
CA VAL A 730 -32.19 22.36 8.36
C VAL A 730 -32.41 22.52 9.87
N ALA A 731 -33.41 23.30 10.28
CA ALA A 731 -33.68 23.58 11.71
C ALA A 731 -33.98 22.29 12.51
N ASP A 732 -34.89 21.45 12.02
CA ASP A 732 -35.27 20.16 12.63
C ASP A 732 -34.09 19.19 12.84
N ILE A 733 -33.02 19.34 12.03
CA ILE A 733 -31.82 18.51 12.09
C ILE A 733 -30.76 19.14 13.00
N VAL A 734 -30.53 20.45 12.90
CA VAL A 734 -29.58 21.17 13.76
C VAL A 734 -30.05 21.11 15.23
N GLY A 735 -31.33 21.31 15.50
CA GLY A 735 -31.91 21.23 16.85
C GLY A 735 -31.87 19.83 17.49
N ARG A 736 -31.60 18.76 16.71
CA ARG A 736 -31.38 17.40 17.22
C ARG A 736 -29.89 17.01 17.35
N ILE A 737 -28.99 17.75 16.69
CA ILE A 737 -27.54 17.58 16.85
C ILE A 737 -27.04 18.43 18.03
N VAL A 738 -27.66 19.60 18.24
CA VAL A 738 -27.42 20.52 19.34
C VAL A 738 -28.50 20.30 20.40
N GLU A 739 -28.49 19.12 21.04
CA GLU A 739 -29.39 18.83 22.17
C GLU A 739 -29.11 19.78 23.35
N ASP A 740 -30.18 20.16 24.05
CA ASP A 740 -30.23 20.95 25.29
C ASP A 740 -29.62 22.37 25.27
N LEU A 741 -30.35 23.33 24.68
CA LEU A 741 -30.59 24.68 25.24
C LEU A 741 -31.66 25.42 24.40
N LYS A 742 -32.05 26.64 24.80
CA LYS A 742 -33.35 27.25 24.41
C LYS A 742 -33.39 28.11 23.13
N ASP A 743 -32.29 28.40 22.44
CA ASP A 743 -32.29 29.24 21.22
C ASP A 743 -31.31 28.71 20.14
N GLU A 744 -31.85 28.24 19.02
CA GLU A 744 -31.13 27.49 17.97
C GLU A 744 -29.90 28.22 17.39
N LYS A 745 -29.85 29.54 17.45
CA LYS A 745 -28.85 30.36 16.76
C LYS A 745 -27.60 30.61 17.59
N GLU A 746 -27.79 30.85 18.89
CA GLU A 746 -26.69 31.11 19.83
C GLU A 746 -25.90 29.82 20.05
N LEU A 747 -26.63 28.70 20.18
CA LEU A 747 -26.08 27.39 20.50
C LEU A 747 -25.28 26.76 19.37
N LEU A 748 -25.65 27.05 18.12
CA LEU A 748 -24.82 26.65 16.98
C LEU A 748 -23.47 27.39 17.01
N ILE A 749 -23.44 28.67 17.41
CA ILE A 749 -22.20 29.45 17.54
C ILE A 749 -21.39 29.02 18.76
N ASP A 750 -22.02 28.87 19.94
CA ASP A 750 -21.34 28.43 21.16
C ASP A 750 -20.82 27.00 21.06
N GLY A 751 -21.61 26.07 20.50
CA GLY A 751 -21.19 24.70 20.26
C GLY A 751 -20.02 24.60 19.27
N ILE A 752 -20.04 25.41 18.20
CA ILE A 752 -18.91 25.50 17.26
C ILE A 752 -17.70 26.20 17.90
N LEU A 753 -17.89 27.21 18.75
CA LEU A 753 -16.82 27.87 19.49
C LEU A 753 -16.14 26.90 20.47
N TYR A 754 -16.91 26.12 21.21
CA TYR A 754 -16.40 25.10 22.14
C TYR A 754 -15.68 23.97 21.40
N ALA A 755 -16.31 23.38 20.38
CA ALA A 755 -15.70 22.33 19.55
C ALA A 755 -14.45 22.82 18.80
N PHE A 756 -14.42 24.10 18.42
CA PHE A 756 -13.20 24.75 17.93
C PHE A 756 -12.18 24.84 19.08
N GLN A 757 -12.52 25.43 20.24
CA GLN A 757 -11.62 25.62 21.40
C GLN A 757 -10.90 24.33 21.80
N GLU A 758 -11.61 23.21 22.00
CA GLU A 758 -11.01 21.93 22.41
C GLU A 758 -10.31 21.14 21.29
N GLN A 759 -10.21 21.68 20.06
CA GLN A 759 -9.58 20.96 18.96
C GLN A 759 -8.09 20.66 19.22
N THR A 760 -7.78 19.37 19.34
CA THR A 760 -6.42 18.81 19.55
C THR A 760 -5.84 18.11 18.32
N SER A 761 -6.63 17.89 17.27
CA SER A 761 -6.27 17.07 16.10
C SER A 761 -5.93 17.87 14.83
N ASP A 762 -5.16 17.25 13.94
CA ASP A 762 -4.76 17.80 12.63
C ASP A 762 -5.91 17.93 11.60
N ASP A 763 -7.13 17.48 11.91
CA ASP A 763 -8.33 17.63 11.05
C ASP A 763 -8.90 19.08 11.10
N ALA A 764 -8.00 20.08 11.12
CA ALA A 764 -8.29 21.52 11.23
C ALA A 764 -9.25 22.02 10.15
N ASN A 765 -9.15 21.48 8.94
CA ASN A 765 -9.92 21.93 7.78
C ASN A 765 -11.43 21.71 7.91
N VAL A 766 -11.90 20.64 8.58
CA VAL A 766 -13.35 20.38 8.70
C VAL A 766 -14.00 21.43 9.61
N MET A 767 -13.41 21.65 10.79
CA MET A 767 -13.89 22.66 11.74
C MET A 767 -13.78 24.08 11.15
N LEU A 768 -12.69 24.39 10.47
CA LEU A 768 -12.45 25.69 9.85
C LEU A 768 -13.38 25.97 8.65
N ASN A 769 -13.66 24.95 7.83
CA ASN A 769 -14.68 25.02 6.78
C ASN A 769 -16.08 25.20 7.39
N GLY A 770 -16.44 24.43 8.42
CA GLY A 770 -17.74 24.49 9.09
C GLY A 770 -17.99 25.84 9.77
N PHE A 771 -17.04 26.32 10.58
CA PHE A 771 -17.10 27.62 11.25
C PHE A 771 -17.27 28.75 10.22
N GLY A 772 -16.41 28.79 9.20
CA GLY A 772 -16.51 29.79 8.13
C GLY A 772 -17.84 29.72 7.39
N ALA A 773 -18.33 28.52 7.07
CA ALA A 773 -19.63 28.35 6.39
C ALA A 773 -20.80 28.83 7.25
N VAL A 774 -20.83 28.52 8.54
CA VAL A 774 -21.89 28.96 9.46
C VAL A 774 -21.88 30.49 9.61
N VAL A 775 -20.72 31.10 9.87
CA VAL A 775 -20.59 32.57 9.96
C VAL A 775 -21.02 33.25 8.66
N ASN A 776 -20.59 32.73 7.51
CA ASN A 776 -20.96 33.26 6.19
C ASN A 776 -22.44 33.07 5.86
N SER A 777 -23.08 31.98 6.33
CA SER A 777 -24.51 31.75 6.15
C SER A 777 -25.41 32.62 7.03
N LEU A 778 -24.94 32.99 8.22
CA LEU A 778 -25.64 33.89 9.14
C LEU A 778 -25.49 35.36 8.72
N GLY A 779 -24.37 35.73 8.08
CA GLY A 779 -24.11 37.08 7.61
C GLY A 779 -24.25 38.10 8.74
N GLN A 780 -25.04 39.16 8.52
CA GLN A 780 -25.27 40.21 9.52
C GLN A 780 -25.82 39.70 10.88
N ARG A 781 -26.49 38.53 10.91
CA ARG A 781 -27.01 37.94 12.15
C ARG A 781 -25.91 37.47 13.11
N VAL A 782 -24.67 37.33 12.65
CA VAL A 782 -23.55 36.93 13.52
C VAL A 782 -23.00 38.10 14.37
N LYS A 783 -23.41 39.35 14.09
CA LYS A 783 -22.88 40.57 14.74
C LYS A 783 -22.82 40.50 16.28
N PRO A 784 -23.83 40.00 17.02
CA PRO A 784 -23.76 39.90 18.48
C PRO A 784 -22.61 39.00 18.99
N TYR A 785 -22.26 37.97 18.24
CA TYR A 785 -21.26 36.96 18.62
C TYR A 785 -19.85 37.29 18.12
N LEU A 786 -19.69 38.25 17.20
CA LEU A 786 -18.38 38.65 16.67
C LEU A 786 -17.35 38.98 17.77
N PRO A 787 -17.67 39.71 18.85
CA PRO A 787 -16.70 39.96 19.93
C PRO A 787 -16.17 38.68 20.59
N GLN A 788 -17.04 37.70 20.84
CA GLN A 788 -16.71 36.41 21.46
C GLN A 788 -15.88 35.51 20.50
N ILE A 789 -16.24 35.52 19.22
CA ILE A 789 -15.50 34.85 18.14
C ILE A 789 -14.09 35.46 18.02
N CYS A 790 -13.97 36.78 17.92
CA CYS A 790 -12.68 37.48 17.85
C CYS A 790 -11.83 37.27 19.12
N GLY A 791 -12.44 37.25 20.31
CA GLY A 791 -11.76 36.91 21.56
C GLY A 791 -11.17 35.50 21.55
N THR A 792 -11.96 34.51 21.11
CA THR A 792 -11.51 33.12 20.96
C THR A 792 -10.38 32.99 19.93
N ILE A 793 -10.49 33.68 18.79
CA ILE A 793 -9.46 33.73 17.75
C ILE A 793 -8.17 34.38 18.28
N LYS A 794 -8.24 35.48 19.04
CA LYS A 794 -7.07 36.12 19.64
C LYS A 794 -6.37 35.21 20.66
N TRP A 795 -7.13 34.52 21.51
CA TRP A 795 -6.59 33.53 22.44
C TRP A 795 -5.88 32.38 21.70
N ARG A 796 -6.49 31.89 20.62
CA ARG A 796 -5.93 30.91 19.67
C ARG A 796 -4.64 31.38 18.99
N LEU A 797 -4.57 32.63 18.55
CA LEU A 797 -3.37 33.24 17.94
C LEU A 797 -2.19 33.35 18.91
N ASN A 798 -2.44 33.39 20.22
CA ASN A 798 -1.40 33.40 21.25
C ASN A 798 -0.99 31.99 21.71
N ASN A 799 -1.48 30.92 21.06
CA ASN A 799 -1.15 29.55 21.42
C ASN A 799 0.30 29.18 21.03
N LYS A 800 0.98 28.39 21.88
CA LYS A 800 2.35 27.90 21.65
C LYS A 800 2.50 27.12 20.34
N SER A 801 1.45 26.43 19.88
CA SER A 801 1.48 25.63 18.65
C SER A 801 1.32 26.49 17.39
N ALA A 802 2.33 26.48 16.50
CA ALA A 802 2.28 27.21 15.23
C ALA A 802 1.11 26.80 14.32
N LYS A 803 0.77 25.49 14.28
CA LYS A 803 -0.40 24.97 13.53
C LYS A 803 -1.71 25.62 14.00
N VAL A 804 -1.87 25.79 15.32
CA VAL A 804 -3.07 26.36 15.93
C VAL A 804 -3.18 27.86 15.64
N ARG A 805 -2.06 28.58 15.59
CA ARG A 805 -2.00 29.99 15.18
C ARG A 805 -2.35 30.15 13.70
N GLN A 806 -1.80 29.29 12.82
CA GLN A 806 -2.15 29.27 11.40
C GLN A 806 -3.66 29.05 11.19
N GLN A 807 -4.26 28.04 11.85
CA GLN A 807 -5.70 27.79 11.77
C GLN A 807 -6.54 29.02 12.19
N ALA A 808 -6.09 29.77 13.19
CA ALA A 808 -6.78 30.98 13.64
C ALA A 808 -6.69 32.11 12.60
N ALA A 809 -5.53 32.30 11.96
CA ALA A 809 -5.36 33.24 10.86
C ALA A 809 -6.18 32.85 9.61
N ASP A 810 -6.21 31.56 9.26
CA ASP A 810 -7.03 31.01 8.18
C ASP A 810 -8.54 31.23 8.43
N LEU A 811 -8.97 31.21 9.70
CA LEU A 811 -10.35 31.51 10.07
C LEU A 811 -10.66 33.00 9.90
N ILE A 812 -9.75 33.91 10.28
CA ILE A 812 -9.89 35.36 10.07
C ILE A 812 -10.13 35.65 8.58
N SER A 813 -9.31 35.06 7.69
CA SER A 813 -9.44 35.21 6.24
C SER A 813 -10.86 34.88 5.74
N ARG A 814 -11.50 33.86 6.32
CA ARG A 814 -12.83 33.38 5.92
C ARG A 814 -13.99 34.21 6.47
N ILE A 815 -13.84 34.81 7.66
CA ILE A 815 -14.89 35.62 8.30
C ILE A 815 -14.77 37.12 8.02
N ALA A 816 -13.63 37.60 7.52
CA ALA A 816 -13.37 39.03 7.28
C ALA A 816 -14.44 39.72 6.42
N VAL A 817 -14.99 39.01 5.41
CA VAL A 817 -16.09 39.52 4.58
C VAL A 817 -17.33 39.81 5.41
N VAL A 818 -17.69 38.93 6.36
CA VAL A 818 -18.85 39.11 7.24
C VAL A 818 -18.58 40.17 8.30
N MET A 819 -17.38 40.22 8.88
CA MET A 819 -16.99 41.28 9.80
C MET A 819 -17.15 42.67 9.18
N LYS A 820 -16.75 42.83 7.90
CA LYS A 820 -16.99 44.04 7.12
C LYS A 820 -18.48 44.31 6.88
N GLN A 821 -19.27 43.29 6.52
CA GLN A 821 -20.73 43.42 6.35
C GLN A 821 -21.49 43.80 7.65
N CYS A 822 -20.94 43.44 8.82
CA CYS A 822 -21.47 43.82 10.12
C CYS A 822 -21.07 45.23 10.58
N GLY A 823 -20.15 45.89 9.87
CA GLY A 823 -19.59 47.20 10.24
C GLY A 823 -18.54 47.17 11.36
N GLU A 824 -17.99 45.99 11.68
CA GLU A 824 -17.05 45.79 12.80
C GLU A 824 -15.59 46.05 12.41
N GLU A 825 -15.33 47.21 11.78
CA GLU A 825 -13.99 47.55 11.28
C GLU A 825 -12.95 47.71 12.40
N GLN A 826 -13.38 48.13 13.59
CA GLN A 826 -12.50 48.21 14.77
C GLN A 826 -12.02 46.82 15.21
N LEU A 827 -12.87 45.79 15.19
CA LEU A 827 -12.47 44.42 15.51
C LEU A 827 -11.54 43.85 14.44
N MET A 828 -11.78 44.14 13.15
CA MET A 828 -10.84 43.78 12.08
C MET A 828 -9.48 44.46 12.26
N GLY A 829 -9.45 45.74 12.63
CA GLY A 829 -8.21 46.47 12.92
C GLY A 829 -7.41 45.85 14.06
N HIS A 830 -8.05 45.50 15.18
CA HIS A 830 -7.40 44.81 16.29
C HIS A 830 -6.83 43.44 15.90
N LEU A 831 -7.56 42.65 15.11
CA LEU A 831 -7.03 41.38 14.60
C LEU A 831 -5.88 41.59 13.61
N GLY A 832 -5.93 42.65 12.80
CA GLY A 832 -4.87 43.04 11.87
C GLY A 832 -3.55 43.39 12.58
N VAL A 833 -3.62 44.13 13.70
CA VAL A 833 -2.42 44.42 14.52
C VAL A 833 -1.83 43.13 15.11
N VAL A 834 -2.66 42.25 15.67
CA VAL A 834 -2.18 40.96 16.23
C VAL A 834 -1.56 40.08 15.14
N LEU A 835 -2.14 40.03 13.93
CA LEU A 835 -1.55 39.29 12.81
C LEU A 835 -0.23 39.92 12.34
N TYR A 836 -0.11 41.24 12.35
CA TYR A 836 1.13 41.96 12.01
C TYR A 836 2.25 41.74 13.04
N GLU A 837 1.92 41.54 14.31
CA GLU A 837 2.89 41.17 15.36
C GLU A 837 3.40 39.72 15.25
N PHE A 838 2.73 38.86 14.47
CA PHE A 838 3.08 37.45 14.27
C PHE A 838 3.60 37.10 12.86
N GLY A 839 3.59 38.05 11.92
CA GLY A 839 4.07 37.90 10.53
C GLY A 839 5.47 38.44 10.33
#